data_AF-A0A817AES6-F1
#
_entry.id   AF-A0A817AES6-F1
#
_cell.length_a   1.000
_cell.length_b   1.000
_cell.length_c   1.000
_cell.angle_alpha   90.00
_cell.angle_beta   90.00
_cell.angle_gamma   90.00
#
_symmetry.space_group_name_H-M   'P 1'
#
loop_
_entity.id
_entity.type
_entity.pdbx_description
1 polymer ?
#
loop_
_entity_poly.entity_id
_entity_poly.type
_entity_poly.pdbx_seq_one_letter_code
_entity_poly.pdbx_strand_id
1 'polypeptide(L)'
;MRIDTTQRIEKMSYSFKMHSSMCLALKNIVDRVMKIFPEIEAARPGSTTGIQTLCLLNKALEKAKLLLQYCSESSKLYMAVTGDAILSRGSRSKKLLEQSLSDIRTMVPTALSIKILEVLQDLKSTVLSLESSEEEAGKAIRELMRRSTSSSVSSDEIRDFHFAALKLQLSTPEAVAVERRSLKSLYGKLGECEGNKRQILKYLLCLLKKHEKIIWSDHKENSLRHNDSVCASVAEAGCSEEHNSDTLPEQFKCPLSLTVMYDPVIISSGHTFERMSIQRWFDLGNDTCPVSKRVLDDFTLQSNVAMKDQISKWCKKHGLDVQDPAMNHTNNASQNLDFSIASFTSSLYNIPDLSCFTSRDFSSSFSTDSPSYSRMSRGGYFMPMQTIASESGTEVTDSTLHSEVEIEPLCELSKLPWDAQVKAVQDVRSLFEKDSSAVRSVSPSKFLEPLITFLKNAHERNGTEGDVVKSGLDLLLTFLSGNRKAIESLKEDLFEMLCVFLGSELVAEEALNVLEVLSNHPNSLSKITSTSSLSALLKIAESGAEHLQEQAMITLKNMSSSNEICVEMVSLGFVHKLTSFLQQNVFSKHSIIMLKNLCNTEKGRVCVTETPGCLASIAELLDSNVSEELENAISILLQLCVEKIEYCYLVVREGLNIYSSLLLISNNGTEEAKVGASELLRALEEVEEEEEEEEESSTPQEEATTSQVVVAPVTYQEPVVTAPSPKKSGLFGFRFILKKKKIKS
;
A
#
# COMPACT_ATOMS: atom_id res chain seq x y z
N MET A 1 -48.48 -1.43 -18.84
CA MET A 1 -47.24 -1.86 -18.18
C MET A 1 -46.18 -0.82 -18.54
N ARG A 2 -46.03 0.21 -17.69
CA ARG A 2 -45.02 1.27 -17.89
C ARG A 2 -43.68 0.70 -17.47
N ILE A 3 -42.77 0.53 -18.43
CA ILE A 3 -41.38 0.19 -18.16
C ILE A 3 -40.71 1.49 -17.73
N ASP A 4 -40.31 1.56 -16.47
CA ASP A 4 -39.64 2.72 -15.88
C ASP A 4 -38.33 2.98 -16.64
N THR A 5 -38.23 4.14 -17.27
CA THR A 5 -37.24 4.46 -18.32
C THR A 5 -36.26 5.56 -17.88
N THR A 6 -36.18 5.86 -16.60
CA THR A 6 -35.43 7.02 -16.07
C THR A 6 -33.92 6.81 -15.88
N GLN A 7 -33.35 5.67 -16.28
CA GLN A 7 -31.88 5.45 -16.33
C GLN A 7 -31.35 5.34 -17.77
N ARG A 8 -31.50 6.37 -18.60
CA ARG A 8 -30.81 6.39 -19.91
C ARG A 8 -30.37 7.79 -20.29
N ILE A 9 -29.14 8.13 -19.92
CA ILE A 9 -28.03 8.63 -20.76
C ILE A 9 -26.84 8.72 -19.78
N GLU A 10 -26.31 7.58 -19.34
CA GLU A 10 -24.97 7.59 -18.74
C GLU A 10 -23.97 7.66 -19.90
N LYS A 11 -23.17 8.72 -19.90
CA LYS A 11 -22.07 8.90 -20.83
C LYS A 11 -21.05 7.79 -20.54
N MET A 12 -21.09 6.72 -21.34
CA MET A 12 -20.22 5.56 -21.21
C MET A 12 -18.74 5.96 -21.40
N SER A 13 -18.05 6.26 -20.30
CA SER A 13 -16.60 6.52 -20.28
C SER A 13 -15.86 5.22 -20.01
N TYR A 14 -15.75 4.38 -21.04
CA TYR A 14 -14.98 3.14 -20.95
C TYR A 14 -13.53 3.37 -21.38
N SER A 15 -12.58 3.05 -20.51
CA SER A 15 -11.21 2.72 -20.89
C SER A 15 -11.16 1.22 -21.21
N PHE A 16 -10.99 0.85 -22.49
CA PHE A 16 -10.93 -0.57 -22.88
C PHE A 16 -9.54 -1.14 -22.62
N LYS A 17 -9.48 -2.29 -21.93
CA LYS A 17 -8.22 -2.93 -21.52
C LYS A 17 -7.52 -3.68 -22.67
N MET A 18 -8.28 -4.16 -23.65
CA MET A 18 -7.85 -4.97 -24.80
C MET A 18 -8.82 -4.76 -25.98
N HIS A 19 -8.36 -5.02 -27.21
CA HIS A 19 -9.13 -4.89 -28.46
C HIS A 19 -9.79 -3.52 -28.59
N SER A 20 -9.01 -2.47 -28.30
CA SER A 20 -9.48 -1.09 -28.16
C SER A 20 -10.18 -0.59 -29.43
N SER A 21 -9.64 -0.93 -30.61
CA SER A 21 -10.18 -0.58 -31.92
C SER A 21 -11.58 -1.17 -32.17
N MET A 22 -11.76 -2.47 -31.94
CA MET A 22 -13.05 -3.15 -32.06
C MET A 22 -14.08 -2.59 -31.07
N CYS A 23 -13.68 -2.39 -29.81
CA CYS A 23 -14.58 -1.90 -28.78
C CYS A 23 -15.00 -0.46 -29.06
N LEU A 24 -14.10 0.39 -29.54
CA LEU A 24 -14.41 1.75 -29.96
C LEU A 24 -15.36 1.78 -31.15
N ALA A 25 -15.14 0.91 -32.15
CA ALA A 25 -16.02 0.78 -33.30
C ALA A 25 -17.44 0.35 -32.88
N LEU A 26 -17.58 -0.66 -32.02
CA LEU A 26 -18.87 -1.10 -31.49
C LEU A 26 -19.53 -0.04 -30.60
N LYS A 27 -18.76 0.67 -29.77
CA LYS A 27 -19.25 1.78 -28.94
C LYS A 27 -19.82 2.90 -29.79
N ASN A 28 -19.12 3.31 -30.84
CA ASN A 28 -19.57 4.35 -31.76
C ASN A 28 -20.90 3.98 -32.43
N ILE A 29 -21.07 2.70 -32.80
CA ILE A 29 -22.35 2.18 -33.31
C ILE A 29 -23.44 2.31 -32.24
N VAL A 30 -23.20 1.78 -31.03
CA VAL A 30 -24.18 1.80 -29.93
C VAL A 30 -24.61 3.23 -29.60
N ASP A 31 -23.66 4.16 -29.47
CA ASP A 31 -23.92 5.57 -29.16
C ASP A 31 -24.81 6.23 -30.23
N ARG A 32 -24.58 5.92 -31.52
CA ARG A 32 -25.39 6.46 -32.61
C ARG A 32 -26.79 5.89 -32.63
N VAL A 33 -26.95 4.59 -32.40
CA VAL A 33 -28.27 3.97 -32.30
C VAL A 33 -29.03 4.51 -31.08
N MET A 34 -28.35 4.70 -29.94
CA MET A 34 -28.93 5.30 -28.73
C MET A 34 -29.39 6.74 -28.94
N LYS A 35 -28.72 7.54 -29.78
CA LYS A 35 -29.15 8.91 -30.12
C LYS A 35 -30.49 8.94 -30.86
N ILE A 36 -30.73 7.99 -31.77
CA ILE A 36 -31.98 7.93 -32.55
C ILE A 36 -33.08 7.12 -31.83
N PHE A 37 -32.73 6.35 -30.80
CA PHE A 37 -33.66 5.46 -30.10
C PHE A 37 -34.89 6.18 -29.51
N PRO A 38 -34.77 7.35 -28.85
CA PRO A 38 -35.94 8.08 -28.33
C PRO A 38 -36.91 8.53 -29.42
N GLU A 39 -36.38 8.91 -30.60
CA GLU A 39 -37.22 9.29 -31.75
C GLU A 39 -37.99 8.06 -32.30
N ILE A 40 -37.36 6.88 -32.28
CA ILE A 40 -37.99 5.61 -32.67
C ILE A 40 -39.09 5.20 -31.68
N GLU A 41 -38.85 5.35 -30.37
CA GLU A 41 -39.86 5.09 -29.34
C GLU A 41 -41.05 6.05 -29.45
N ALA A 42 -40.77 7.34 -29.67
CA ALA A 42 -41.78 8.39 -29.85
C ALA A 42 -42.63 8.17 -31.11
N ALA A 43 -42.05 7.61 -32.16
CA ALA A 43 -42.77 7.27 -33.39
C ALA A 43 -43.83 6.17 -33.20
N ARG A 44 -43.82 5.45 -32.07
CA ARG A 44 -44.78 4.39 -31.70
C ARG A 44 -45.15 3.52 -32.91
N PRO A 45 -44.24 2.65 -33.39
CA PRO A 45 -44.55 1.72 -34.48
C PRO A 45 -45.68 0.79 -34.00
N GLY A 46 -46.93 1.19 -34.22
CA GLY A 46 -48.11 0.75 -33.47
C GLY A 46 -48.64 -0.62 -33.85
N SER A 47 -47.92 -1.36 -34.69
CA SER A 47 -48.23 -2.75 -35.03
C SER A 47 -47.61 -3.70 -34.00
N THR A 48 -48.21 -4.88 -33.83
CA THR A 48 -47.65 -5.95 -32.97
C THR A 48 -46.24 -6.32 -33.42
N THR A 49 -45.99 -6.34 -34.73
CA THR A 49 -44.65 -6.51 -35.32
C THR A 49 -43.70 -5.37 -34.96
N GLY A 50 -44.15 -4.12 -35.02
CA GLY A 50 -43.34 -2.95 -34.67
C GLY A 50 -42.88 -2.94 -33.21
N ILE A 51 -43.77 -3.29 -32.28
CA ILE A 51 -43.44 -3.44 -30.85
C ILE A 51 -42.43 -4.58 -30.63
N GLN A 52 -42.59 -5.70 -31.33
CA GLN A 52 -41.65 -6.82 -31.26
C GLN A 52 -40.26 -6.43 -31.77
N THR A 53 -40.19 -5.73 -32.91
CA THR A 53 -38.91 -5.28 -33.49
C THR A 53 -38.22 -4.24 -32.61
N LEU A 54 -38.97 -3.32 -31.99
CA LEU A 54 -38.42 -2.37 -31.02
C LEU A 54 -37.86 -3.08 -29.78
N CYS A 55 -38.54 -4.12 -29.28
CA CYS A 55 -38.02 -4.97 -28.21
C CYS A 55 -36.72 -5.69 -28.63
N LEU A 56 -36.63 -6.17 -29.87
CA LEU A 56 -35.43 -6.81 -30.40
C LEU A 56 -34.26 -5.83 -30.53
N LEU A 57 -34.50 -4.60 -31.00
CA LEU A 57 -33.52 -3.52 -31.05
C LEU A 57 -32.97 -3.23 -29.65
N ASN A 58 -33.87 -3.11 -28.67
CA ASN A 58 -33.48 -2.86 -27.28
C ASN A 58 -32.62 -4.00 -26.70
N LYS A 59 -33.02 -5.26 -26.94
CA LYS A 59 -32.22 -6.44 -26.54
C LYS A 59 -30.85 -6.48 -27.22
N ALA A 60 -30.77 -6.06 -28.49
CA ALA A 60 -29.50 -6.01 -29.22
C ALA A 60 -28.57 -4.91 -28.64
N LEU A 61 -29.11 -3.75 -28.31
CA LEU A 61 -28.38 -2.67 -27.63
C LEU A 61 -27.83 -3.11 -26.27
N GLU A 62 -28.66 -3.73 -25.44
CA GLU A 62 -28.23 -4.21 -24.12
C GLU A 62 -27.14 -5.29 -24.23
N LYS A 63 -27.23 -6.20 -25.20
CA LYS A 63 -26.16 -7.18 -25.47
C LYS A 63 -24.84 -6.52 -25.88
N ALA A 64 -24.90 -5.47 -26.70
CA ALA A 64 -23.71 -4.74 -27.13
C ALA A 64 -23.08 -3.98 -25.94
N LYS A 65 -23.89 -3.34 -25.10
CA LYS A 65 -23.42 -2.66 -23.87
C LYS A 65 -22.76 -3.61 -22.89
N LEU A 66 -23.40 -4.76 -22.62
CA LEU A 66 -22.82 -5.80 -21.74
C LEU A 66 -21.49 -6.33 -22.28
N LEU A 67 -21.33 -6.40 -23.61
CA LEU A 67 -20.05 -6.77 -24.22
C LEU A 67 -18.99 -5.67 -24.03
N LEU A 68 -19.34 -4.40 -24.22
CA LEU A 68 -18.42 -3.27 -24.01
C LEU A 68 -17.96 -3.19 -22.56
N GLN A 69 -18.89 -3.36 -21.60
CA GLN A 69 -18.58 -3.42 -20.18
C GLN A 69 -17.65 -4.60 -19.85
N TYR A 70 -17.93 -5.77 -20.42
CA TYR A 70 -17.05 -6.93 -20.27
C TYR A 70 -15.63 -6.65 -20.78
N CYS A 71 -15.49 -5.95 -21.91
CA CYS A 71 -14.18 -5.59 -22.48
C CYS A 71 -13.43 -4.50 -21.69
N SER A 72 -14.11 -3.70 -20.86
CA SER A 72 -13.47 -2.74 -19.97
C SER A 72 -13.07 -3.34 -18.63
N GLU A 73 -13.81 -4.34 -18.13
CA GLU A 73 -13.64 -4.84 -16.76
C GLU A 73 -12.84 -6.14 -16.68
N SER A 74 -12.92 -7.01 -17.69
CA SER A 74 -12.34 -8.36 -17.67
C SER A 74 -10.79 -8.39 -17.68
N SER A 75 -10.22 -9.55 -17.42
CA SER A 75 -8.77 -9.83 -17.50
C SER A 75 -8.26 -9.79 -18.95
N LYS A 76 -7.07 -9.20 -19.16
CA LYS A 76 -6.41 -9.12 -20.48
C LYS A 76 -6.08 -10.51 -21.03
N LEU A 77 -5.52 -11.39 -20.19
CA LEU A 77 -5.18 -12.78 -20.52
C LEU A 77 -6.43 -13.56 -20.94
N TYR A 78 -7.50 -13.46 -20.16
CA TYR A 78 -8.74 -14.17 -20.47
C TYR A 78 -9.37 -13.64 -21.76
N MET A 79 -9.34 -12.31 -21.98
CA MET A 79 -9.81 -11.71 -23.22
C MET A 79 -8.97 -12.14 -24.43
N ALA A 80 -7.64 -12.19 -24.32
CA ALA A 80 -6.78 -12.68 -25.39
C ALA A 80 -7.08 -14.14 -25.75
N VAL A 81 -7.27 -15.01 -24.74
CA VAL A 81 -7.64 -16.42 -24.95
C VAL A 81 -9.03 -16.56 -25.57
N THR A 82 -9.97 -15.70 -25.19
CA THR A 82 -11.37 -15.73 -25.66
C THR A 82 -11.67 -14.76 -26.82
N GLY A 83 -10.66 -14.19 -27.46
CA GLY A 83 -10.79 -13.15 -28.49
C GLY A 83 -11.76 -13.51 -29.61
N ASP A 84 -11.70 -14.74 -30.14
CA ASP A 84 -12.58 -15.21 -31.21
C ASP A 84 -14.07 -15.21 -30.77
N ALA A 85 -14.33 -15.57 -29.52
CA ALA A 85 -15.67 -15.55 -28.95
C ALA A 85 -16.18 -14.12 -28.71
N ILE A 86 -15.30 -13.21 -28.30
CA ILE A 86 -15.62 -11.77 -28.13
C ILE A 86 -15.95 -11.17 -29.51
N LEU A 87 -15.13 -11.43 -30.52
CA LEU A 87 -15.35 -10.97 -31.90
C LEU A 87 -16.67 -11.50 -32.48
N SER A 88 -16.98 -12.77 -32.25
CA SER A 88 -18.24 -13.40 -32.67
C SER A 88 -19.45 -12.75 -31.96
N ARG A 89 -19.34 -12.48 -30.66
CA ARG A 89 -20.38 -11.76 -29.89
C ARG A 89 -20.60 -10.34 -30.39
N GLY A 90 -19.53 -9.62 -30.71
CA GLY A 90 -19.58 -8.27 -31.28
C GLY A 90 -20.27 -8.28 -32.65
N SER A 91 -19.84 -9.19 -33.53
CA SER A 91 -20.40 -9.36 -34.88
C SER A 91 -21.87 -9.76 -34.85
N ARG A 92 -22.27 -10.64 -33.92
CA ARG A 92 -23.67 -11.01 -33.73
C ARG A 92 -24.51 -9.83 -33.24
N SER A 93 -23.99 -9.04 -32.31
CA SER A 93 -24.68 -7.85 -31.80
C SER A 93 -24.85 -6.81 -32.90
N LYS A 94 -23.81 -6.56 -33.69
CA LYS A 94 -23.84 -5.72 -34.89
C LYS A 94 -24.93 -6.18 -35.87
N LYS A 95 -24.95 -7.45 -36.24
CA LYS A 95 -25.94 -8.02 -37.17
C LYS A 95 -27.38 -7.90 -36.65
N LEU A 96 -27.59 -8.09 -35.34
CA LEU A 96 -28.91 -7.90 -34.73
C LEU A 96 -29.38 -6.44 -34.76
N LEU A 97 -28.47 -5.49 -34.53
CA LEU A 97 -28.75 -4.06 -34.66
C LEU A 97 -29.11 -3.71 -36.11
N GLU A 98 -28.32 -4.21 -37.09
CA GLU A 98 -28.59 -4.02 -38.51
C GLU A 98 -29.98 -4.55 -38.91
N GLN A 99 -30.32 -5.77 -38.50
CA GLN A 99 -31.60 -6.38 -38.83
C GLN A 99 -32.76 -5.61 -38.18
N SER A 100 -32.66 -5.30 -36.89
CA SER A 100 -33.74 -4.62 -36.17
C SER A 100 -33.99 -3.20 -36.68
N LEU A 101 -32.93 -2.46 -37.03
CA LEU A 101 -33.04 -1.12 -37.62
C LEU A 101 -33.61 -1.17 -39.04
N SER A 102 -33.22 -2.17 -39.85
CA SER A 102 -33.78 -2.37 -41.19
C SER A 102 -35.28 -2.61 -41.14
N ASP A 103 -35.73 -3.43 -40.19
CA ASP A 103 -37.14 -3.78 -40.02
C ASP A 103 -37.95 -2.57 -39.49
N ILE A 104 -37.44 -1.86 -38.48
CA ILE A 104 -38.08 -0.63 -37.93
C ILE A 104 -38.19 0.47 -38.97
N ARG A 105 -37.21 0.60 -39.88
CA ARG A 105 -37.19 1.64 -40.90
C ARG A 105 -38.48 1.70 -41.73
N THR A 106 -39.10 0.54 -41.97
CA THR A 106 -40.35 0.44 -42.76
C THR A 106 -41.60 0.86 -41.98
N MET A 107 -41.47 1.08 -40.67
CA MET A 107 -42.58 1.28 -39.72
C MET A 107 -42.54 2.65 -39.03
N VAL A 108 -41.65 3.55 -39.46
CA VAL A 108 -41.46 4.90 -38.90
C VAL A 108 -41.68 5.99 -39.96
N PRO A 109 -41.94 7.24 -39.56
CA PRO A 109 -42.06 8.37 -40.49
C PRO A 109 -40.82 8.54 -41.39
N THR A 110 -41.03 9.04 -42.63
CA THR A 110 -39.99 9.17 -43.65
C THR A 110 -38.74 9.90 -43.17
N ALA A 111 -38.90 10.99 -42.41
CA ALA A 111 -37.79 11.75 -41.84
C ALA A 111 -36.90 10.90 -40.91
N LEU A 112 -37.49 10.05 -40.09
CA LEU A 112 -36.75 9.13 -39.21
C LEU A 112 -36.17 7.94 -40.00
N SER A 113 -36.87 7.49 -41.05
CA SER A 113 -36.40 6.42 -41.92
C SER A 113 -35.07 6.76 -42.64
N ILE A 114 -34.84 8.04 -42.94
CA ILE A 114 -33.59 8.54 -43.55
C ILE A 114 -32.45 8.51 -42.52
N LYS A 115 -32.69 9.01 -41.30
CA LYS A 115 -31.72 8.92 -40.19
C LYS A 115 -31.32 7.47 -39.89
N ILE A 116 -32.29 6.55 -39.91
CA ILE A 116 -32.02 5.11 -39.71
C ILE A 116 -31.18 4.55 -40.88
N LEU A 117 -31.43 4.98 -42.12
CA LEU A 117 -30.64 4.55 -43.28
C LEU A 117 -29.15 4.94 -43.13
N GLU A 118 -28.86 6.16 -42.71
CA GLU A 118 -27.48 6.63 -42.48
C GLU A 118 -26.78 5.75 -41.44
N VAL A 119 -27.44 5.50 -40.31
CA VAL A 119 -26.90 4.61 -39.26
C VAL A 119 -26.69 3.19 -39.79
N LEU A 120 -27.62 2.66 -40.61
CA LEU A 120 -27.47 1.33 -41.24
C LEU A 120 -26.29 1.25 -42.21
N GLN A 121 -26.01 2.31 -42.98
CA GLN A 121 -24.86 2.34 -43.90
C GLN A 121 -23.55 2.26 -43.11
N ASP A 122 -23.47 3.00 -42.01
CA ASP A 122 -22.26 3.02 -41.17
C ASP A 122 -22.09 1.75 -40.35
N LEU A 123 -23.19 1.12 -39.90
CA LEU A 123 -23.12 -0.23 -39.37
C LEU A 123 -22.52 -1.17 -40.42
N LYS A 124 -23.06 -1.20 -41.65
CA LYS A 124 -22.57 -2.11 -42.70
C LYS A 124 -21.09 -1.91 -43.03
N SER A 125 -20.62 -0.65 -43.09
CA SER A 125 -19.21 -0.34 -43.40
C SER A 125 -18.24 -0.65 -42.27
N THR A 126 -18.70 -0.71 -41.02
CA THR A 126 -17.83 -0.98 -39.87
C THR A 126 -17.36 -2.43 -39.83
N VAL A 127 -16.06 -2.68 -39.93
CA VAL A 127 -15.46 -4.02 -39.73
C VAL A 127 -14.99 -4.15 -38.29
N LEU A 128 -15.39 -5.23 -37.62
CA LEU A 128 -14.87 -5.58 -36.29
C LEU A 128 -13.71 -6.56 -36.50
N SER A 129 -12.53 -6.25 -35.94
CA SER A 129 -11.33 -7.09 -36.01
C SER A 129 -10.54 -6.99 -34.70
N LEU A 130 -9.82 -8.05 -34.35
CA LEU A 130 -8.91 -8.03 -33.21
C LEU A 130 -7.58 -7.36 -33.61
N GLU A 131 -6.84 -6.84 -32.63
CA GLU A 131 -5.50 -6.29 -32.86
C GLU A 131 -4.49 -7.45 -33.01
N SER A 132 -3.60 -7.37 -34.01
CA SER A 132 -2.70 -8.48 -34.38
C SER A 132 -1.83 -8.96 -33.22
N SER A 133 -1.27 -8.04 -32.43
CA SER A 133 -0.41 -8.35 -31.29
C SER A 133 -1.15 -9.13 -30.19
N GLU A 134 -2.38 -8.72 -29.90
CA GLU A 134 -3.25 -9.33 -28.89
C GLU A 134 -3.77 -10.70 -29.36
N GLU A 135 -4.11 -10.82 -30.65
CA GLU A 135 -4.54 -12.07 -31.28
C GLU A 135 -3.40 -13.10 -31.30
N GLU A 136 -2.18 -12.69 -31.62
CA GLU A 136 -0.98 -13.53 -31.56
C GLU A 136 -0.69 -14.01 -30.15
N ALA A 137 -0.77 -13.13 -29.15
CA ALA A 137 -0.62 -13.51 -27.74
C ALA A 137 -1.69 -14.53 -27.32
N GLY A 138 -2.95 -14.30 -27.70
CA GLY A 138 -4.05 -15.24 -27.47
C GLY A 138 -3.83 -16.60 -28.13
N LYS A 139 -3.34 -16.63 -29.37
CA LYS A 139 -3.00 -17.87 -30.10
C LYS A 139 -1.88 -18.63 -29.41
N ALA A 140 -0.82 -17.95 -28.97
CA ALA A 140 0.28 -18.57 -28.24
C ALA A 140 -0.21 -19.22 -26.94
N ILE A 141 -1.03 -18.52 -26.16
CA ILE A 141 -1.59 -19.06 -24.91
C ILE A 141 -2.54 -20.24 -25.19
N ARG A 142 -3.40 -20.17 -26.21
CA ARG A 142 -4.28 -21.28 -26.60
C ARG A 142 -3.48 -22.52 -27.02
N GLU A 143 -2.35 -22.33 -27.69
CA GLU A 143 -1.48 -23.45 -28.09
C GLU A 143 -0.78 -24.09 -26.90
N LEU A 144 -0.31 -23.28 -25.93
CA LEU A 144 0.19 -23.79 -24.65
C LEU A 144 -0.86 -24.63 -23.92
N MET A 145 -2.10 -24.15 -23.86
CA MET A 145 -3.22 -24.88 -23.25
C MET A 145 -3.53 -26.23 -23.91
N ARG A 146 -3.26 -26.38 -25.22
CA ARG A 146 -3.45 -27.66 -25.93
C ARG A 146 -2.31 -28.64 -25.69
N ARG A 147 -1.09 -28.13 -25.53
CA ARG A 147 0.13 -28.93 -25.34
C ARG A 147 0.24 -29.47 -23.91
N SER A 148 -0.26 -28.72 -22.93
CA SER A 148 -0.22 -29.14 -21.53
C SER A 148 -1.27 -30.23 -21.23
N THR A 149 -0.85 -31.50 -21.24
CA THR A 149 -1.67 -32.67 -20.89
C THR A 149 -1.48 -33.15 -19.45
N SER A 150 -0.62 -32.48 -18.66
CA SER A 150 -0.31 -32.82 -17.27
C SER A 150 -0.34 -31.58 -16.35
N SER A 151 -0.39 -31.80 -15.04
CA SER A 151 -0.46 -30.77 -14.00
C SER A 151 0.81 -29.94 -13.82
N SER A 152 1.89 -30.20 -14.57
CA SER A 152 3.18 -29.52 -14.46
C SER A 152 3.56 -28.80 -15.76
N VAL A 153 3.50 -27.46 -15.75
CA VAL A 153 4.03 -26.62 -16.85
C VAL A 153 5.57 -26.72 -16.89
N SER A 154 6.12 -27.12 -18.04
CA SER A 154 7.56 -27.24 -18.33
C SER A 154 8.25 -25.88 -18.49
N SER A 155 9.59 -25.85 -18.42
CA SER A 155 10.39 -24.61 -18.54
C SER A 155 10.19 -23.89 -19.89
N ASP A 156 10.12 -24.66 -20.98
CA ASP A 156 9.90 -24.11 -22.33
C ASP A 156 8.51 -23.50 -22.51
N GLU A 157 7.46 -24.10 -21.92
CA GLU A 157 6.09 -23.55 -21.94
C GLU A 157 5.98 -22.22 -21.17
N ILE A 158 6.83 -22.01 -20.15
CA ILE A 158 6.83 -20.76 -19.37
C ILE A 158 7.51 -19.63 -20.16
N ARG A 159 8.56 -19.92 -20.95
CA ARG A 159 9.20 -18.93 -21.83
C ARG A 159 8.25 -18.43 -22.92
N ASP A 160 7.50 -19.34 -23.54
CA ASP A 160 6.50 -19.00 -24.54
C ASP A 160 5.36 -18.15 -23.94
N PHE A 161 4.95 -18.47 -22.70
CA PHE A 161 4.00 -17.64 -21.97
C PHE A 161 4.57 -16.26 -21.63
N HIS A 162 5.85 -16.17 -21.24
CA HIS A 162 6.51 -14.91 -20.92
C HIS A 162 6.46 -13.94 -22.11
N PHE A 163 6.74 -14.42 -23.32
CA PHE A 163 6.66 -13.60 -24.53
C PHE A 163 5.22 -13.13 -24.83
N ALA A 164 4.23 -13.99 -24.63
CA ALA A 164 2.82 -13.62 -24.76
C ALA A 164 2.40 -12.58 -23.70
N ALA A 165 2.89 -12.72 -22.46
CA ALA A 165 2.63 -11.78 -21.36
C ALA A 165 3.24 -10.40 -21.64
N LEU A 166 4.45 -10.33 -22.22
CA LEU A 166 5.06 -9.07 -22.65
C LEU A 166 4.23 -8.35 -23.73
N LYS A 167 3.71 -9.10 -24.71
CA LYS A 167 2.80 -8.53 -25.74
C LYS A 167 1.51 -7.95 -25.14
N LEU A 168 1.08 -8.45 -23.98
CA LEU A 168 -0.08 -7.97 -23.24
C LEU A 168 0.27 -6.88 -22.20
N GLN A 169 1.52 -6.41 -22.19
CA GLN A 169 2.06 -5.43 -21.24
C GLN A 169 2.00 -5.91 -19.78
N LEU A 170 2.26 -7.20 -19.56
CA LEU A 170 2.38 -7.83 -18.24
C LEU A 170 3.85 -8.01 -17.86
N SER A 171 4.63 -6.94 -17.95
CA SER A 171 6.07 -6.91 -17.69
C SER A 171 6.42 -6.48 -16.26
N THR A 172 5.53 -5.78 -15.56
CA THR A 172 5.80 -5.25 -14.21
C THR A 172 5.04 -6.02 -13.13
N PRO A 173 5.56 -6.07 -11.88
CA PRO A 173 4.86 -6.68 -10.76
C PRO A 173 3.44 -6.10 -10.55
N GLU A 174 3.27 -4.80 -10.74
CA GLU A 174 1.98 -4.10 -10.57
C GLU A 174 0.97 -4.53 -11.65
N ALA A 175 1.41 -4.61 -12.92
CA ALA A 175 0.57 -5.07 -14.03
C ALA A 175 0.12 -6.52 -13.83
N VAL A 176 1.02 -7.37 -13.35
CA VAL A 176 0.73 -8.77 -13.01
C VAL A 176 -0.25 -8.87 -11.83
N ALA A 177 -0.11 -8.02 -10.81
CA ALA A 177 -1.02 -7.99 -9.66
C ALA A 177 -2.45 -7.55 -10.05
N VAL A 178 -2.60 -6.53 -10.90
CA VAL A 178 -3.89 -6.09 -11.45
C VAL A 178 -4.56 -7.19 -12.26
N GLU A 179 -3.77 -7.88 -13.08
CA GLU A 179 -4.25 -8.96 -13.93
C GLU A 179 -4.68 -10.19 -13.09
N ARG A 180 -3.94 -10.52 -12.03
CA ARG A 180 -4.29 -11.59 -11.08
C ARG A 180 -5.62 -11.31 -10.38
N ARG A 181 -5.83 -10.08 -9.88
CA ARG A 181 -7.10 -9.67 -9.28
C ARG A 181 -8.27 -9.80 -10.27
N SER A 182 -8.05 -9.39 -11.52
CA SER A 182 -9.05 -9.50 -12.59
C SER A 182 -9.43 -10.96 -12.89
N LEU A 183 -8.45 -11.87 -12.94
CA LEU A 183 -8.67 -13.31 -13.11
C LEU A 183 -9.39 -13.95 -11.91
N LYS A 184 -9.01 -13.59 -10.67
CA LYS A 184 -9.67 -14.09 -9.45
C LYS A 184 -11.12 -13.62 -9.34
N SER A 185 -11.37 -12.34 -9.65
CA SER A 185 -12.74 -11.79 -9.69
C SER A 185 -13.62 -12.53 -10.69
N LEU A 186 -13.07 -12.84 -11.88
CA LEU A 186 -13.79 -13.60 -12.89
C LEU A 186 -14.04 -15.04 -12.44
N TYR A 187 -13.09 -15.66 -11.73
CA TYR A 187 -13.22 -17.00 -11.17
C TYR A 187 -14.32 -17.08 -10.10
N GLY A 188 -14.39 -16.10 -9.20
CA GLY A 188 -15.40 -16.04 -8.13
C GLY A 188 -16.83 -15.84 -8.64
N LYS A 189 -17.00 -15.21 -9.81
CA LYS A 189 -18.31 -15.01 -10.45
C LYS A 189 -18.85 -16.27 -11.17
N LEU A 190 -18.11 -17.38 -11.21
CA LEU A 190 -18.51 -18.60 -11.92
C LEU A 190 -19.28 -19.58 -11.02
N GLY A 191 -20.53 -19.88 -11.38
CA GLY A 191 -21.29 -20.99 -10.80
C GLY A 191 -20.69 -22.38 -11.14
N GLU A 192 -21.18 -23.42 -10.46
CA GLU A 192 -20.63 -24.79 -10.53
C GLU A 192 -20.69 -25.43 -11.93
N CYS A 193 -21.62 -25.02 -12.79
CA CYS A 193 -21.79 -25.57 -14.13
C CYS A 193 -20.80 -25.03 -15.20
N GLU A 194 -19.90 -24.09 -14.88
CA GLU A 194 -18.97 -23.47 -15.84
C GLU A 194 -17.58 -24.14 -15.89
N GLY A 195 -17.53 -25.48 -15.87
CA GLY A 195 -16.31 -26.28 -15.72
C GLY A 195 -15.17 -25.93 -16.70
N ASN A 196 -15.47 -25.73 -17.99
CA ASN A 196 -14.46 -25.37 -19.00
C ASN A 196 -13.85 -23.97 -18.77
N LYS A 197 -14.67 -22.99 -18.40
CA LYS A 197 -14.19 -21.64 -18.09
C LYS A 197 -13.37 -21.62 -16.81
N ARG A 198 -13.81 -22.38 -15.81
CA ARG A 198 -13.11 -22.58 -14.55
C ARG A 198 -11.72 -23.19 -14.79
N GLN A 199 -11.61 -24.17 -15.70
CA GLN A 199 -10.34 -24.78 -16.07
C GLN A 199 -9.40 -23.79 -16.78
N ILE A 200 -9.93 -22.99 -17.71
CA ILE A 200 -9.15 -21.94 -18.40
C ILE A 200 -8.59 -20.96 -17.37
N LEU A 201 -9.40 -20.47 -16.44
CA LEU A 201 -8.96 -19.51 -15.42
C LEU A 201 -7.94 -20.10 -14.45
N LYS A 202 -8.12 -21.35 -14.00
CA LYS A 202 -7.13 -22.06 -13.18
C LYS A 202 -5.78 -22.15 -13.89
N TYR A 203 -5.80 -22.51 -15.17
CA TYR A 203 -4.58 -22.62 -15.96
C TYR A 203 -3.90 -21.26 -16.16
N LEU A 204 -4.64 -20.21 -16.48
CA LEU A 204 -4.10 -18.84 -16.60
C LEU A 204 -3.52 -18.33 -15.28
N LEU A 205 -4.18 -18.59 -14.15
CA LEU A 205 -3.65 -18.24 -12.83
C LEU A 205 -2.34 -18.99 -12.51
N CYS A 206 -2.23 -20.27 -12.91
CA CYS A 206 -1.01 -21.05 -12.76
C CYS A 206 0.15 -20.47 -13.59
N LEU A 207 -0.09 -20.15 -14.86
CA LEU A 207 0.90 -19.53 -15.74
C LEU A 207 1.35 -18.15 -15.22
N LEU A 208 0.41 -17.32 -14.78
CA LEU A 208 0.70 -16.00 -14.25
C LEU A 208 1.54 -16.08 -12.97
N LYS A 209 1.29 -17.06 -12.09
CA LYS A 209 2.09 -17.33 -10.88
C LYS A 209 3.52 -17.77 -11.21
N LYS A 210 3.71 -18.55 -12.28
CA LYS A 210 5.05 -18.97 -12.74
C LYS A 210 5.81 -17.81 -13.39
N HIS A 211 5.13 -16.98 -14.18
CA HIS A 211 5.71 -15.76 -14.77
C HIS A 211 6.11 -14.73 -13.71
N GLU A 212 5.31 -14.56 -12.66
CA GLU A 212 5.66 -13.72 -11.51
C GLU A 212 6.97 -14.17 -10.85
N LYS A 213 7.21 -15.48 -10.73
CA LYS A 213 8.48 -16.00 -10.20
C LYS A 213 9.67 -15.66 -11.09
N ILE A 214 9.47 -15.54 -12.41
CA ILE A 214 10.52 -15.14 -13.35
C ILE A 214 10.82 -13.65 -13.20
N ILE A 215 9.77 -12.81 -13.15
CA ILE A 215 9.92 -11.38 -12.87
C ILE A 215 10.64 -11.19 -11.53
N TRP A 216 10.25 -11.97 -10.51
CA TRP A 216 10.89 -11.93 -9.21
C TRP A 216 12.31 -12.48 -9.22
N SER A 217 12.63 -13.54 -9.98
CA SER A 217 14.00 -14.06 -10.07
C SER A 217 14.93 -13.10 -10.80
N ASP A 218 14.46 -12.40 -11.84
CA ASP A 218 15.21 -11.32 -12.49
C ASP A 218 15.45 -10.14 -11.54
N HIS A 219 14.48 -9.84 -10.66
CA HIS A 219 14.65 -8.86 -9.58
C HIS A 219 15.52 -9.37 -8.42
N LYS A 220 15.53 -10.67 -8.12
CA LYS A 220 16.26 -11.29 -7.01
C LYS A 220 17.70 -11.63 -7.37
N GLU A 221 18.03 -12.02 -8.61
CA GLU A 221 19.41 -12.11 -9.08
C GLU A 221 20.06 -10.72 -9.15
N ASN A 222 19.29 -9.69 -9.55
CA ASN A 222 19.72 -8.29 -9.43
C ASN A 222 19.87 -7.83 -7.96
N SER A 223 19.19 -8.47 -7.01
CA SER A 223 19.25 -8.13 -5.58
C SER A 223 20.18 -9.02 -4.74
N LEU A 224 20.54 -10.22 -5.21
CA LEU A 224 21.36 -11.22 -4.51
C LEU A 224 22.81 -11.31 -5.01
N ARG A 225 23.16 -10.71 -6.16
CA ARG A 225 24.58 -10.42 -6.46
C ARG A 225 25.18 -9.35 -5.54
N HIS A 226 24.38 -8.82 -4.62
CA HIS A 226 24.77 -7.79 -3.68
C HIS A 226 25.16 -8.29 -2.29
N ASN A 227 25.05 -9.59 -1.96
CA ASN A 227 25.56 -10.13 -0.69
C ASN A 227 26.05 -11.57 -0.86
N ASP A 228 27.32 -11.79 -0.51
CA ASP A 228 28.08 -13.05 -0.42
C ASP A 228 28.70 -13.62 -1.71
N SER A 229 29.98 -13.29 -1.96
CA SER A 229 31.07 -14.29 -1.99
C SER A 229 32.46 -13.67 -2.22
N VAL A 230 33.27 -13.66 -1.15
CA VAL A 230 34.73 -13.80 -1.11
C VAL A 230 34.93 -14.82 0.03
N CYS A 231 35.58 -15.99 -0.07
CA CYS A 231 36.80 -16.36 -0.78
C CYS A 231 36.96 -17.91 -0.88
N ALA A 232 37.61 -18.37 -1.97
CA ALA A 232 38.58 -19.49 -2.13
C ALA A 232 38.23 -20.92 -1.60
N SER A 233 38.50 -22.04 -2.27
CA SER A 233 39.67 -22.40 -3.09
C SER A 233 39.48 -23.72 -3.88
N VAL A 234 40.04 -23.76 -5.09
CA VAL A 234 40.81 -24.84 -5.77
C VAL A 234 40.39 -26.31 -5.57
N ALA A 235 39.88 -26.94 -6.64
CA ALA A 235 40.47 -28.11 -7.31
C ALA A 235 39.64 -28.53 -8.56
N GLU A 236 40.37 -28.89 -9.64
CA GLU A 236 39.95 -29.38 -10.95
C GLU A 236 39.04 -30.64 -10.86
N ALA A 237 38.28 -31.12 -11.86
CA ALA A 237 38.37 -31.07 -13.31
C ALA A 237 37.01 -31.48 -13.93
N GLY A 238 36.76 -31.14 -15.20
CA GLY A 238 35.93 -31.98 -16.08
C GLY A 238 34.87 -31.29 -16.96
N CYS A 239 35.32 -30.87 -18.14
CA CYS A 239 34.65 -30.93 -19.46
C CYS A 239 33.36 -30.12 -19.75
N SER A 240 33.55 -29.13 -20.66
CA SER A 240 32.76 -28.81 -21.87
C SER A 240 31.26 -28.46 -21.70
N GLU A 241 30.70 -27.37 -22.25
CA GLU A 241 30.78 -26.89 -23.63
C GLU A 241 30.50 -25.37 -23.74
N GLU A 242 30.94 -24.79 -24.86
CA GLU A 242 30.80 -23.39 -25.25
C GLU A 242 29.35 -22.99 -25.59
N HIS A 243 28.90 -21.84 -25.10
CA HIS A 243 27.74 -21.12 -25.66
C HIS A 243 28.16 -19.71 -26.12
N ASN A 244 28.19 -19.52 -27.45
CA ASN A 244 28.20 -18.19 -28.06
C ASN A 244 26.91 -17.45 -27.67
N SER A 245 27.05 -16.34 -26.96
CA SER A 245 25.97 -15.38 -26.68
C SER A 245 26.35 -14.02 -27.29
N ASP A 246 25.51 -13.50 -28.19
CA ASP A 246 25.66 -12.18 -28.84
C ASP A 246 25.26 -11.01 -27.91
N THR A 247 25.26 -11.23 -26.60
CA THR A 247 24.89 -10.22 -25.59
C THR A 247 26.13 -9.56 -25.01
N LEU A 248 26.15 -8.23 -24.95
CA LEU A 248 27.21 -7.41 -24.35
C LEU A 248 27.53 -7.88 -22.92
N PRO A 249 28.74 -8.41 -22.65
CA PRO A 249 29.13 -8.88 -21.33
C PRO A 249 29.03 -7.76 -20.28
N GLU A 250 28.42 -8.07 -19.13
CA GLU A 250 28.20 -7.10 -18.04
C GLU A 250 29.51 -6.49 -17.52
N GLN A 251 30.61 -7.25 -17.55
CA GLN A 251 31.95 -6.78 -17.17
C GLN A 251 32.48 -5.60 -18.01
N PHE A 252 31.87 -5.31 -19.16
CA PHE A 252 32.23 -4.17 -20.01
C PHE A 252 31.44 -2.91 -19.69
N LYS A 253 30.42 -2.99 -18.83
CA LYS A 253 29.60 -1.85 -18.41
C LYS A 253 30.14 -1.22 -17.13
N CYS A 254 30.09 0.11 -17.06
CA CYS A 254 30.41 0.82 -15.83
C CYS A 254 29.30 0.61 -14.80
N PRO A 255 29.61 0.24 -13.55
CA PRO A 255 28.59 0.05 -12.51
C PRO A 255 27.81 1.32 -12.13
N LEU A 256 28.38 2.51 -12.37
CA LEU A 256 27.73 3.79 -12.06
C LEU A 256 26.82 4.29 -13.19
N SER A 257 27.26 4.21 -14.44
CA SER A 257 26.48 4.71 -15.59
C SER A 257 25.66 3.63 -16.29
N LEU A 258 25.93 2.35 -16.03
CA LEU A 258 25.35 1.18 -16.72
C LEU A 258 25.59 1.15 -18.24
N THR A 259 26.48 2.00 -18.75
CA THR A 259 26.91 2.09 -20.15
C THR A 259 28.26 1.39 -20.34
N VAL A 260 28.60 0.99 -21.58
CA VAL A 260 29.93 0.44 -21.92
C VAL A 260 31.03 1.43 -21.54
N MET A 261 32.09 0.95 -20.89
CA MET A 261 33.24 1.77 -20.50
C MET A 261 34.11 2.10 -21.73
N TYR A 262 34.37 3.38 -21.95
CA TYR A 262 35.31 3.90 -22.93
C TYR A 262 36.70 4.08 -22.31
N ASP A 263 36.78 4.66 -21.10
CA ASP A 263 38.03 4.82 -20.35
C ASP A 263 37.95 4.12 -18.98
N PRO A 264 38.07 2.79 -18.94
CA PRO A 264 37.97 2.03 -17.70
C PRO A 264 39.13 2.34 -16.76
N VAL A 265 38.82 2.75 -15.52
CA VAL A 265 39.77 3.01 -14.43
C VAL A 265 39.46 2.15 -13.22
N ILE A 266 40.49 1.62 -12.58
CA ILE A 266 40.41 0.91 -11.31
C ILE A 266 40.65 1.90 -10.17
N ILE A 267 39.80 1.82 -9.14
CA ILE A 267 39.99 2.50 -7.86
C ILE A 267 40.59 1.56 -6.81
N SER A 268 41.03 2.09 -5.66
CA SER A 268 41.68 1.34 -4.58
C SER A 268 40.91 0.09 -4.10
N SER A 269 39.58 0.06 -4.23
CA SER A 269 38.76 -1.13 -3.96
C SER A 269 38.83 -2.24 -5.02
N GLY A 270 39.69 -2.11 -6.04
CA GLY A 270 39.88 -3.10 -7.12
C GLY A 270 38.75 -3.16 -8.16
N HIS A 271 37.78 -2.25 -8.11
CA HIS A 271 36.64 -2.22 -9.03
C HIS A 271 36.91 -1.24 -10.18
N THR A 272 36.44 -1.59 -11.39
CA THR A 272 36.65 -0.78 -12.60
C THR A 272 35.40 0.02 -12.94
N PHE A 273 35.58 1.31 -13.26
CA PHE A 273 34.51 2.23 -13.63
C PHE A 273 34.92 3.03 -14.86
N GLU A 274 33.94 3.66 -15.52
CA GLU A 274 34.22 4.75 -16.46
C GLU A 274 34.80 5.94 -15.69
N ARG A 275 35.93 6.50 -16.17
CA ARG A 275 36.67 7.57 -15.49
C ARG A 275 35.78 8.75 -15.10
N MET A 276 34.99 9.26 -16.03
CA MET A 276 34.14 10.42 -15.77
C MET A 276 33.06 10.15 -14.72
N SER A 277 32.50 8.93 -14.73
CA SER A 277 31.44 8.52 -13.80
C SER A 277 31.96 8.43 -12.36
N ILE A 278 33.12 7.81 -12.15
CA ILE A 278 33.70 7.66 -10.81
C ILE A 278 34.32 8.95 -10.29
N GLN A 279 34.86 9.80 -11.17
CA GLN A 279 35.34 11.13 -10.78
C GLN A 279 34.18 11.99 -10.24
N ARG A 280 33.06 12.03 -10.97
CA ARG A 280 31.86 12.76 -10.53
C ARG A 280 31.29 12.24 -9.21
N TRP A 281 31.37 10.94 -8.97
CA TRP A 281 30.94 10.33 -7.70
C TRP A 281 31.75 10.87 -6.51
N PHE A 282 33.06 11.00 -6.67
CA PHE A 282 33.94 11.59 -5.65
C PHE A 282 33.76 13.11 -5.52
N ASP A 283 33.53 13.83 -6.62
CA ASP A 283 33.30 15.28 -6.62
C ASP A 283 32.01 15.67 -5.86
N LEU A 284 31.04 14.74 -5.73
CA LEU A 284 29.80 14.92 -4.95
C LEU A 284 29.99 14.68 -3.43
N GLY A 285 31.23 14.47 -2.97
CA GLY A 285 31.55 14.27 -1.56
C GLY A 285 31.33 12.84 -1.05
N ASN A 286 31.13 11.86 -1.95
CA ASN A 286 31.03 10.46 -1.57
C ASN A 286 32.43 9.88 -1.37
N ASP A 287 32.75 9.43 -0.17
CA ASP A 287 34.02 8.79 0.18
C ASP A 287 33.99 7.25 0.08
N THR A 288 32.88 6.69 -0.41
CA THR A 288 32.65 5.24 -0.49
C THR A 288 32.77 4.71 -1.91
N CYS A 289 33.21 3.45 -2.05
CA CYS A 289 33.12 2.73 -3.32
C CYS A 289 31.64 2.51 -3.68
N PRO A 290 31.20 2.87 -4.90
CA PRO A 290 29.81 2.70 -5.33
C PRO A 290 29.29 1.26 -5.24
N VAL A 291 30.17 0.28 -5.46
CA VAL A 291 29.83 -1.15 -5.52
C VAL A 291 29.95 -1.82 -4.16
N SER A 292 31.09 -1.67 -3.48
CA SER A 292 31.35 -2.37 -2.20
C SER A 292 30.81 -1.63 -0.97
N LYS A 293 30.36 -0.38 -1.11
CA LYS A 293 29.89 0.50 -0.03
C LYS A 293 30.90 0.73 1.11
N ARG A 294 32.17 0.36 0.91
CA ARG A 294 33.25 0.61 1.87
C ARG A 294 33.85 2.00 1.64
N VAL A 295 34.19 2.67 2.73
CA VAL A 295 34.95 3.93 2.69
C VAL A 295 36.32 3.66 2.07
N LEU A 296 36.74 4.52 1.14
CA LEU A 296 38.00 4.41 0.43
C LEU A 296 39.04 5.29 1.11
N ASP A 297 40.17 4.70 1.49
CA ASP A 297 41.30 5.46 2.05
C ASP A 297 42.12 6.19 0.97
N ASP A 298 41.93 5.82 -0.31
CA ASP A 298 42.61 6.41 -1.48
C ASP A 298 41.65 6.54 -2.68
N PHE A 299 41.68 7.72 -3.32
CA PHE A 299 40.84 8.10 -4.46
C PHE A 299 41.58 8.08 -5.80
N THR A 300 42.83 7.58 -5.84
CA THR A 300 43.59 7.53 -7.10
C THR A 300 42.88 6.68 -8.17
N LEU A 301 42.79 7.22 -9.38
CA LEU A 301 42.18 6.55 -10.54
C LEU A 301 43.27 5.95 -11.44
N GLN A 302 43.47 4.64 -11.36
CA GLN A 302 44.45 3.93 -12.17
C GLN A 302 43.84 3.44 -13.48
N SER A 303 44.47 3.69 -14.63
CA SER A 303 43.94 3.24 -15.92
C SER A 303 43.95 1.70 -16.04
N ASN A 304 42.81 1.10 -16.40
CA ASN A 304 42.70 -0.33 -16.64
C ASN A 304 42.81 -0.66 -18.14
N VAL A 305 44.06 -0.66 -18.62
CA VAL A 305 44.37 -0.89 -20.05
C VAL A 305 43.92 -2.29 -20.51
N ALA A 306 44.01 -3.30 -19.65
CA ALA A 306 43.60 -4.66 -19.98
C ALA A 306 42.09 -4.76 -20.25
N MET A 307 41.26 -4.10 -19.45
CA MET A 307 39.81 -4.04 -19.66
C MET A 307 39.45 -3.22 -20.89
N LYS A 308 40.16 -2.10 -21.13
CA LYS A 308 40.01 -1.29 -22.35
C LYS A 308 40.27 -2.10 -23.62
N ASP A 309 41.29 -2.96 -23.60
CA ASP A 309 41.63 -3.85 -24.71
C ASP A 309 40.58 -4.95 -24.93
N GLN A 310 40.04 -5.53 -23.86
CA GLN A 310 38.99 -6.55 -23.95
C GLN A 310 37.69 -5.98 -24.52
N ILE A 311 37.27 -4.81 -24.04
CA ILE A 311 36.09 -4.09 -24.55
C ILE A 311 36.29 -3.77 -26.03
N SER A 312 37.45 -3.24 -26.40
CA SER A 312 37.77 -2.89 -27.79
C SER A 312 37.75 -4.11 -28.73
N LYS A 313 38.29 -5.25 -28.30
CA LYS A 313 38.27 -6.51 -29.07
C LYS A 313 36.84 -7.05 -29.24
N TRP A 314 36.03 -7.00 -28.18
CA TRP A 314 34.65 -7.45 -28.24
C TRP A 314 33.78 -6.56 -29.13
N CYS A 315 33.93 -5.24 -29.01
CA CYS A 315 33.20 -4.27 -29.84
C CYS A 315 33.57 -4.39 -31.33
N LYS A 316 34.86 -4.55 -31.66
CA LYS A 316 35.32 -4.82 -33.04
C LYS A 316 34.73 -6.12 -33.61
N LYS A 317 34.61 -7.17 -32.79
CA LYS A 317 34.03 -8.45 -33.22
C LYS A 317 32.52 -8.34 -33.53
N HIS A 318 31.80 -7.43 -32.88
CA HIS A 318 30.35 -7.26 -33.03
C HIS A 318 29.97 -6.01 -33.85
N GLY A 319 30.94 -5.35 -34.48
CA GLY A 319 30.69 -4.18 -35.33
C GLY A 319 30.23 -2.92 -34.59
N LEU A 320 30.53 -2.81 -33.28
CA LEU A 320 30.17 -1.66 -32.46
C LEU A 320 31.36 -0.69 -32.38
N ASP A 321 31.12 0.58 -32.67
CA ASP A 321 32.10 1.66 -32.52
C ASP A 321 31.87 2.36 -31.17
N VAL A 322 32.81 2.23 -30.23
CA VAL A 322 32.71 2.90 -28.92
C VAL A 322 33.19 4.33 -29.12
N GLN A 323 32.26 5.26 -29.31
CA GLN A 323 32.60 6.67 -29.49
C GLN A 323 32.96 7.33 -28.16
N ASP A 324 33.90 8.28 -28.23
CA ASP A 324 34.27 9.17 -27.13
C ASP A 324 33.04 10.03 -26.74
N PRO A 325 32.55 9.97 -25.49
CA PRO A 325 31.43 10.79 -25.04
C PRO A 325 31.65 12.30 -25.17
N ALA A 326 32.90 12.76 -25.36
CA ALA A 326 33.24 14.18 -25.56
C ALA A 326 32.88 14.73 -26.96
N MET A 327 32.43 13.90 -27.91
CA MET A 327 32.17 14.31 -29.31
C MET A 327 30.69 14.60 -29.67
N ASN A 328 29.71 14.36 -28.78
CA ASN A 328 28.28 14.45 -29.10
C ASN A 328 27.61 15.82 -28.85
N HIS A 329 28.31 16.91 -29.14
CA HIS A 329 27.70 18.23 -29.30
C HIS A 329 27.88 18.74 -30.72
N THR A 330 27.05 18.26 -31.65
CA THR A 330 26.59 19.02 -32.83
C THR A 330 25.63 18.15 -33.65
N ASN A 331 24.45 18.69 -33.96
CA ASN A 331 23.52 18.26 -35.01
C ASN A 331 22.64 17.01 -34.77
N ASN A 332 21.45 17.21 -34.19
CA ASN A 332 20.24 17.40 -34.99
C ASN A 332 19.01 17.59 -34.11
N ALA A 333 18.49 18.82 -34.16
CA ALA A 333 17.17 19.20 -33.68
C ALA A 333 16.09 18.89 -34.73
N SER A 334 14.84 18.85 -34.26
CA SER A 334 13.54 18.85 -34.98
C SER A 334 13.05 17.44 -35.35
N GLN A 335 12.00 16.90 -34.73
CA GLN A 335 10.66 17.50 -34.69
C GLN A 335 10.01 17.43 -33.28
N ASN A 336 9.56 18.61 -32.84
CA ASN A 336 8.74 18.88 -31.65
C ASN A 336 7.25 18.65 -31.92
N LEU A 337 6.49 18.41 -30.83
CA LEU A 337 5.34 19.20 -30.33
C LEU A 337 4.69 18.39 -29.18
N ASP A 338 5.05 18.64 -27.92
CA ASP A 338 4.53 19.66 -26.98
C ASP A 338 3.09 19.42 -26.47
N PHE A 339 2.99 19.26 -25.14
CA PHE A 339 1.98 19.94 -24.33
C PHE A 339 2.64 20.43 -23.03
N SER A 340 2.65 21.77 -22.88
CA SER A 340 3.13 22.69 -21.83
C SER A 340 3.12 22.18 -20.37
N ILE A 341 4.16 22.40 -19.54
CA ILE A 341 4.76 23.62 -18.91
C ILE A 341 4.02 24.18 -17.67
N ALA A 342 4.83 24.31 -16.60
CA ALA A 342 4.77 25.17 -15.39
C ALA A 342 3.84 24.73 -14.25
N SER A 343 4.22 24.76 -12.97
CA SER A 343 5.27 25.48 -12.21
C SER A 343 5.42 24.76 -10.85
N PHE A 344 6.53 24.65 -10.12
CA PHE A 344 7.54 25.66 -9.78
C PHE A 344 8.88 25.00 -9.47
N THR A 345 9.95 25.48 -10.12
CA THR A 345 11.25 25.60 -9.48
C THR A 345 11.51 27.07 -9.17
N SER A 346 12.29 27.25 -8.10
CA SER A 346 13.24 28.34 -7.88
C SER A 346 12.81 29.49 -6.99
N SER A 347 13.45 29.55 -5.82
CA SER A 347 14.27 30.69 -5.37
C SER A 347 14.85 30.35 -3.98
N LEU A 348 16.14 30.46 -3.63
CA LEU A 348 17.37 30.92 -4.27
C LEU A 348 18.57 30.34 -3.44
N TYR A 349 19.61 29.90 -4.16
CA TYR A 349 21.05 30.16 -3.95
C TYR A 349 21.61 30.47 -2.54
N ASN A 350 22.58 29.68 -2.07
CA ASN A 350 24.04 29.90 -2.24
C ASN A 350 24.86 29.16 -1.16
N ILE A 351 25.73 28.28 -1.61
CA ILE A 351 26.96 27.86 -0.90
C ILE A 351 28.08 28.84 -1.32
N PRO A 352 29.07 29.10 -0.45
CA PRO A 352 30.46 28.73 -0.79
C PRO A 352 31.08 27.86 0.35
N ASP A 353 31.56 26.65 0.06
CA ASP A 353 32.90 26.27 -0.46
C ASP A 353 33.89 26.15 0.73
N LEU A 354 34.13 24.94 1.24
CA LEU A 354 35.18 23.98 0.83
C LEU A 354 36.57 24.29 1.42
N SER A 355 37.02 23.42 2.34
CA SER A 355 38.35 22.77 2.36
C SER A 355 38.64 22.31 3.80
N CYS A 356 38.60 21.02 4.09
CA CYS A 356 39.71 20.05 3.92
C CYS A 356 40.62 20.04 5.15
N PHE A 357 40.70 18.90 5.85
CA PHE A 357 41.89 18.03 5.93
C PHE A 357 41.78 17.04 7.11
N THR A 358 41.67 15.77 6.72
CA THR A 358 42.35 14.56 7.24
C THR A 358 42.20 14.18 8.72
N SER A 359 41.63 13.01 9.03
CA SER A 359 42.22 11.65 8.96
C SER A 359 43.24 11.38 10.08
N ARG A 360 42.86 10.54 11.06
CA ARG A 360 43.42 9.18 11.30
C ARG A 360 43.30 8.70 12.76
N ASP A 361 42.66 7.53 12.87
CA ASP A 361 43.11 6.28 13.48
C ASP A 361 43.28 6.08 15.00
N PHE A 362 42.57 5.02 15.46
CA PHE A 362 42.97 3.91 16.34
C PHE A 362 43.73 4.26 17.65
N SER A 363 43.34 3.81 18.86
CA SER A 363 42.89 2.46 19.23
C SER A 363 42.64 2.36 20.75
N SER A 364 41.84 1.36 21.11
CA SER A 364 41.91 0.49 22.30
C SER A 364 41.72 1.05 23.74
N SER A 365 40.55 0.69 24.27
CA SER A 365 40.35 -0.24 25.40
C SER A 365 40.73 0.11 26.85
N PHE A 366 39.77 -0.26 27.71
CA PHE A 366 39.82 -0.65 29.14
C PHE A 366 39.59 0.41 30.24
N SER A 367 38.37 0.33 30.77
CA SER A 367 38.02 0.02 32.17
C SER A 367 38.39 0.97 33.32
N THR A 368 37.30 1.38 33.98
CA THR A 368 37.01 1.44 35.43
C THR A 368 37.77 2.39 36.37
N ASP A 369 36.91 3.07 37.14
CA ASP A 369 37.05 3.53 38.52
C ASP A 369 37.70 4.90 38.81
N SER A 370 36.80 5.82 39.17
CA SER A 370 36.97 7.01 40.04
C SER A 370 37.63 6.65 41.40
N PRO A 371 37.85 7.59 42.38
CA PRO A 371 37.58 9.03 42.42
C PRO A 371 38.70 9.89 43.08
N SER A 372 38.50 11.23 43.10
CA SER A 372 38.50 12.10 44.31
C SER A 372 39.43 13.34 44.32
N TYR A 373 38.84 14.43 44.81
CA TYR A 373 39.37 15.61 45.55
C TYR A 373 39.81 16.91 44.83
N SER A 374 38.90 17.90 44.92
CA SER A 374 39.08 19.33 45.33
C SER A 374 40.01 20.24 44.49
N ARG A 375 39.72 21.51 44.16
CA ARG A 375 39.11 22.60 44.95
C ARG A 375 38.97 23.89 44.09
N MET A 376 37.92 24.68 44.35
CA MET A 376 37.73 26.15 44.22
C MET A 376 37.98 26.96 42.91
N SER A 377 36.86 27.50 42.38
CA SER A 377 36.50 28.94 42.21
C SER A 377 37.29 29.87 41.27
N ARG A 378 36.61 30.30 40.18
CA ARG A 378 36.35 31.68 39.67
C ARG A 378 35.86 31.52 38.21
N GLY A 379 34.62 31.81 37.81
CA GLY A 379 33.91 33.08 37.92
C GLY A 379 34.30 34.00 36.75
N GLY A 380 33.56 34.02 35.64
CA GLY A 380 33.83 34.96 34.54
C GLY A 380 33.22 34.63 33.17
N TYR A 381 31.97 35.03 33.00
CA TYR A 381 31.23 35.48 31.80
C TYR A 381 31.85 35.40 30.39
N PHE A 382 31.02 34.87 29.49
CA PHE A 382 31.02 34.99 28.04
C PHE A 382 30.78 36.45 27.58
N MET A 383 31.56 36.94 26.62
CA MET A 383 31.18 38.02 25.68
C MET A 383 31.90 37.80 24.34
N PRO A 384 31.21 37.82 23.19
CA PRO A 384 31.81 37.72 21.86
C PRO A 384 31.99 39.10 21.18
N MET A 385 32.77 39.07 20.09
CA MET A 385 33.11 40.10 19.09
C MET A 385 34.27 41.08 19.39
N GLN A 386 35.32 41.01 18.55
CA GLN A 386 35.59 42.06 17.56
C GLN A 386 36.63 41.64 16.50
N THR A 387 36.35 42.03 15.26
CA THR A 387 37.21 42.02 14.07
C THR A 387 38.34 43.05 14.20
N ILE A 388 39.56 42.76 13.70
CA ILE A 388 40.51 43.68 13.01
C ILE A 388 41.66 42.85 12.41
N ALA A 389 42.13 43.29 11.25
CA ALA A 389 43.09 42.65 10.35
C ALA A 389 44.60 42.85 10.70
N SER A 390 45.42 42.03 10.03
CA SER A 390 46.79 42.29 9.52
C SER A 390 48.00 41.58 10.18
N GLU A 391 48.53 40.61 9.42
CA GLU A 391 49.93 40.23 9.12
C GLU A 391 50.97 40.02 10.26
N SER A 392 51.46 38.77 10.41
CA SER A 392 52.80 38.33 9.94
C SER A 392 53.36 37.12 10.71
N GLY A 393 53.97 36.18 9.97
CA GLY A 393 55.25 35.54 10.36
C GLY A 393 55.27 34.37 11.37
N THR A 394 55.13 33.15 10.85
CA THR A 394 55.99 31.96 11.03
C THR A 394 56.42 31.41 12.42
N GLU A 395 56.30 30.08 12.52
CA GLU A 395 57.04 29.08 13.33
C GLU A 395 56.50 28.62 14.70
N VAL A 396 55.71 27.54 14.63
CA VAL A 396 55.74 26.27 15.38
C VAL A 396 56.56 26.24 16.69
N THR A 397 55.89 25.98 17.82
CA THR A 397 56.22 24.88 18.75
C THR A 397 55.02 24.54 19.64
N ASP A 398 54.55 23.31 19.43
CA ASP A 398 53.92 22.36 20.35
C ASP A 398 53.70 22.78 21.82
N SER A 399 52.44 22.78 22.28
CA SER A 399 52.03 22.37 23.64
C SER A 399 50.51 22.47 23.82
N THR A 400 49.85 21.31 23.71
CA THR A 400 48.85 20.78 24.66
C THR A 400 48.12 21.80 25.56
N LEU A 401 46.81 21.98 25.34
CA LEU A 401 45.74 22.18 26.35
C LEU A 401 44.43 22.59 25.64
N HIS A 402 43.77 21.66 24.94
CA HIS A 402 42.32 21.81 24.72
C HIS A 402 41.62 21.29 25.97
N SER A 403 41.47 22.19 26.93
CA SER A 403 40.42 22.13 27.93
C SER A 403 39.08 22.01 27.18
N GLU A 404 38.49 20.81 27.16
CA GLU A 404 37.06 20.64 26.89
C GLU A 404 36.31 21.44 27.96
N VAL A 405 36.04 22.71 27.68
CA VAL A 405 35.06 23.47 28.45
C VAL A 405 33.72 22.87 28.05
N GLU A 406 33.17 22.01 28.91
CA GLU A 406 31.75 21.68 28.91
C GLU A 406 30.97 23.00 29.06
N ILE A 407 30.70 23.68 27.96
CA ILE A 407 29.72 24.77 27.95
C ILE A 407 28.38 24.06 28.07
N GLU A 408 27.87 23.96 29.29
CA GLU A 408 26.54 23.43 29.56
C GLU A 408 25.49 24.39 28.98
N PRO A 409 24.82 24.02 27.87
CA PRO A 409 23.90 24.92 27.21
C PRO A 409 22.69 25.16 28.13
N LEU A 410 22.25 26.41 28.23
CA LEU A 410 21.09 26.87 29.01
C LEU A 410 21.23 26.91 30.54
N CYS A 411 22.42 26.71 31.12
CA CYS A 411 22.61 26.97 32.54
C CYS A 411 22.27 28.43 32.90
N GLU A 412 21.53 28.62 34.00
CA GLU A 412 21.12 29.95 34.49
C GLU A 412 20.23 30.75 33.52
N LEU A 413 19.59 30.10 32.53
CA LEU A 413 18.70 30.74 31.55
C LEU A 413 17.65 31.63 32.23
N SER A 414 17.05 31.16 33.32
CA SER A 414 16.02 31.88 34.07
C SER A 414 16.50 33.21 34.69
N LYS A 415 17.80 33.42 34.85
CA LYS A 415 18.38 34.67 35.37
C LYS A 415 18.55 35.76 34.30
N LEU A 416 18.41 35.42 33.02
CA LEU A 416 18.58 36.37 31.92
C LEU A 416 17.28 37.16 31.66
N PRO A 417 17.37 38.39 31.10
CA PRO A 417 16.21 39.08 30.52
C PRO A 417 15.53 38.23 29.44
N TRP A 418 14.22 38.38 29.25
CA TRP A 418 13.41 37.54 28.34
C TRP A 418 13.99 37.44 26.92
N ASP A 419 14.33 38.59 26.30
CA ASP A 419 14.89 38.60 24.95
C ASP A 419 16.23 37.86 24.85
N ALA A 420 17.02 37.90 25.93
CA ALA A 420 18.27 37.13 26.02
C ALA A 420 18.02 35.63 26.24
N GLN A 421 16.93 35.24 26.91
CA GLN A 421 16.52 33.84 27.01
C GLN A 421 16.11 33.29 25.64
N VAL A 422 15.26 34.01 24.91
CA VAL A 422 14.81 33.62 23.56
C VAL A 422 16.01 33.47 22.63
N LYS A 423 16.93 34.44 22.63
CA LYS A 423 18.16 34.37 21.84
C LYS A 423 19.05 33.20 22.24
N ALA A 424 19.23 32.94 23.53
CA ALA A 424 20.04 31.82 23.99
C ALA A 424 19.46 30.47 23.52
N VAL A 425 18.13 30.29 23.56
CA VAL A 425 17.46 29.09 23.04
C VAL A 425 17.69 28.92 21.53
N GLN A 426 17.61 30.00 20.77
CA GLN A 426 17.89 30.00 19.32
C GLN A 426 19.36 29.68 19.01
N ASP A 427 20.30 30.27 19.75
CA ASP A 427 21.74 30.04 19.59
C ASP A 427 22.10 28.58 19.87
N VAL A 428 21.53 27.99 20.92
CA VAL A 428 21.73 26.57 21.26
C VAL A 428 21.11 25.64 20.22
N ARG A 429 19.94 25.98 19.68
CA ARG A 429 19.36 25.24 18.55
C ARG A 429 20.28 25.26 17.33
N SER A 430 20.78 26.44 16.94
CA SER A 430 21.71 26.55 15.82
C SER A 430 23.01 25.77 16.05
N LEU A 431 23.46 25.69 17.31
CA LEU A 431 24.61 24.87 17.68
C LEU A 431 24.35 23.39 17.45
N PHE A 432 23.20 22.87 17.90
CA PHE A 432 22.84 21.46 17.71
C PHE A 432 22.61 21.09 16.24
N GLU A 433 22.12 22.02 15.42
CA GLU A 433 22.00 21.83 13.97
C GLU A 433 23.38 21.72 13.28
N LYS A 434 24.39 22.44 13.77
CA LYS A 434 25.75 22.43 13.22
C LYS A 434 26.60 21.29 13.75
N ASP A 435 26.43 20.91 15.01
CA ASP A 435 27.19 19.88 15.69
C ASP A 435 26.26 18.87 16.39
N SER A 436 25.93 17.81 15.66
CA SER A 436 25.11 16.71 16.17
C SER A 436 25.78 15.93 17.32
N SER A 437 27.10 16.04 17.49
CA SER A 437 27.81 15.39 18.59
C SER A 437 27.60 16.10 19.92
N ALA A 438 27.40 17.43 19.88
CA ALA A 438 27.12 18.26 21.06
C ALA A 438 25.84 17.85 21.80
N VAL A 439 24.83 17.31 21.09
CA VAL A 439 23.57 16.85 21.73
C VAL A 439 23.81 15.72 22.73
N ARG A 440 24.80 14.85 22.44
CA ARG A 440 25.09 13.66 23.25
C ARG A 440 25.96 13.97 24.47
N SER A 441 26.75 15.03 24.43
CA SER A 441 27.63 15.44 25.53
C SER A 441 26.89 16.23 26.61
N VAL A 442 25.74 16.81 26.29
CA VAL A 442 24.96 17.64 27.24
C VAL A 442 24.22 16.78 28.27
N SER A 443 24.39 17.13 29.55
CA SER A 443 23.70 16.48 30.68
C SER A 443 22.18 16.73 30.63
N PRO A 444 21.34 15.67 30.57
CA PRO A 444 19.88 15.83 30.53
C PRO A 444 19.30 16.63 31.69
N SER A 445 19.79 16.37 32.90
CA SER A 445 19.30 17.02 34.12
C SER A 445 19.45 18.55 34.11
N LYS A 446 20.53 19.04 33.49
CA LYS A 446 20.87 20.46 33.46
C LYS A 446 20.29 21.21 32.25
N PHE A 447 19.86 20.47 31.22
CA PHE A 447 19.27 21.03 30.01
C PHE A 447 17.75 21.06 30.05
N LEU A 448 17.12 19.95 30.47
CA LEU A 448 15.66 19.80 30.43
C LEU A 448 14.95 20.75 31.38
N GLU A 449 15.42 20.92 32.62
CA GLU A 449 14.74 21.75 33.61
C GLU A 449 14.72 23.25 33.21
N PRO A 450 15.82 23.87 32.78
CA PRO A 450 15.80 25.24 32.25
C PRO A 450 14.91 25.40 31.01
N LEU A 451 14.96 24.44 30.08
CA LEU A 451 14.16 24.52 28.84
C LEU A 451 12.66 24.35 29.10
N ILE A 452 12.27 23.41 29.97
CA ILE A 452 10.88 23.24 30.41
C ILE A 452 10.39 24.51 31.10
N THR A 453 11.20 25.11 31.98
CA THR A 453 10.85 26.37 32.65
C THR A 453 10.68 27.51 31.64
N PHE A 454 11.55 27.60 30.65
CA PHE A 454 11.43 28.56 29.55
C PHE A 454 10.12 28.38 28.77
N LEU A 455 9.76 27.14 28.41
CA LEU A 455 8.51 26.83 27.71
C LEU A 455 7.26 27.20 28.53
N LYS A 456 7.27 26.98 29.85
CA LYS A 456 6.18 27.44 30.75
C LYS A 456 6.05 28.96 30.73
N ASN A 457 7.17 29.67 30.88
CA ASN A 457 7.18 31.13 30.87
C ASN A 457 6.76 31.72 29.52
N ALA A 458 7.15 31.08 28.41
CA ALA A 458 6.71 31.46 27.06
C ALA A 458 5.19 31.29 26.92
N HIS A 459 4.64 30.20 27.44
CA HIS A 459 3.20 29.97 27.40
C HIS A 459 2.40 31.03 28.19
N GLU A 460 2.87 31.44 29.37
CA GLU A 460 2.18 32.41 30.23
C GLU A 460 2.20 33.85 29.66
N ARG A 461 3.17 34.16 28.81
CA ARG A 461 3.36 35.48 28.19
C ARG A 461 2.50 35.58 26.92
N ASN A 462 1.20 35.81 27.11
CA ASN A 462 0.14 35.93 26.08
C ASN A 462 0.32 37.06 25.03
N GLY A 463 1.44 37.12 24.31
CA GLY A 463 1.62 38.12 23.24
C GLY A 463 2.76 37.80 22.29
N THR A 464 2.41 37.29 21.10
CA THR A 464 3.23 37.12 19.87
C THR A 464 4.13 35.87 19.72
N GLU A 465 3.89 34.80 20.49
CA GLU A 465 4.95 33.79 20.77
C GLU A 465 4.70 32.35 20.27
N GLY A 466 3.99 32.17 19.16
CA GLY A 466 4.00 30.86 18.47
C GLY A 466 5.44 30.45 18.15
N ASP A 467 6.20 31.35 17.52
CA ASP A 467 7.57 31.09 17.08
C ASP A 467 8.56 30.82 18.22
N VAL A 468 8.36 31.44 19.39
CA VAL A 468 9.22 31.24 20.57
C VAL A 468 8.98 29.86 21.17
N VAL A 469 7.71 29.46 21.34
CA VAL A 469 7.34 28.13 21.82
C VAL A 469 7.76 27.07 20.80
N LYS A 470 7.55 27.30 19.49
CA LYS A 470 8.04 26.44 18.40
C LYS A 470 9.54 26.22 18.50
N SER A 471 10.32 27.31 18.60
CA SER A 471 11.77 27.20 18.71
C SER A 471 12.22 26.43 19.95
N GLY A 472 11.50 26.56 21.07
CA GLY A 472 11.78 25.77 22.27
C GLY A 472 11.41 24.29 22.11
N LEU A 473 10.28 23.98 21.47
CA LEU A 473 9.84 22.61 21.18
C LEU A 473 10.73 21.92 20.16
N ASP A 474 11.17 22.62 19.11
CA ASP A 474 12.15 22.12 18.13
C ASP A 474 13.49 21.77 18.79
N LEU A 475 13.95 22.64 19.71
CA LEU A 475 15.15 22.37 20.48
C LEU A 475 14.97 21.16 21.40
N LEU A 476 13.82 21.05 22.06
CA LEU A 476 13.48 19.89 22.88
C LEU A 476 13.44 18.61 22.04
N LEU A 477 12.80 18.64 20.87
CA LEU A 477 12.74 17.53 19.92
C LEU A 477 14.15 17.07 19.49
N THR A 478 14.99 18.02 19.10
CA THR A 478 16.38 17.77 18.70
C THR A 478 17.16 17.10 19.83
N PHE A 479 17.01 17.62 21.05
CA PHE A 479 17.69 17.09 22.22
C PHE A 479 17.24 15.66 22.56
N LEU A 480 15.93 15.41 22.62
CA LEU A 480 15.36 14.10 22.95
C LEU A 480 15.69 13.04 21.89
N SER A 481 15.69 13.44 20.61
CA SER A 481 16.04 12.54 19.49
C SER A 481 17.52 12.14 19.51
N GLY A 482 18.41 13.06 19.92
CA GLY A 482 19.84 12.79 20.04
C GLY A 482 20.28 12.14 21.36
N ASN A 483 19.47 12.21 22.41
CA ASN A 483 19.83 11.78 23.76
C ASN A 483 18.76 10.87 24.40
N ARG A 484 18.82 9.56 24.12
CA ARG A 484 17.87 8.57 24.66
C ARG A 484 17.79 8.53 26.19
N LYS A 485 18.90 8.78 26.88
CA LYS A 485 18.94 8.81 28.36
C LYS A 485 18.14 9.97 28.94
N ALA A 486 17.98 11.05 28.17
CA ALA A 486 17.17 12.20 28.59
C ALA A 486 15.70 11.83 28.80
N ILE A 487 15.18 10.88 28.01
CA ILE A 487 13.78 10.45 28.07
C ILE A 487 13.44 9.80 29.42
N GLU A 488 14.39 9.08 30.01
CA GLU A 488 14.22 8.47 31.34
C GLU A 488 14.10 9.53 32.44
N SER A 489 14.80 10.65 32.27
CA SER A 489 14.83 11.78 33.23
C SER A 489 13.66 12.76 33.14
N LEU A 490 12.72 12.56 32.20
CA LEU A 490 11.57 13.45 32.05
C LEU A 490 10.61 13.33 33.23
N LYS A 491 10.11 14.47 33.71
CA LYS A 491 9.13 14.60 34.78
C LYS A 491 7.71 14.70 34.20
N GLU A 492 6.70 14.43 35.02
CA GLU A 492 5.27 14.44 34.62
C GLU A 492 4.79 15.81 34.11
N ASP A 493 5.38 16.90 34.62
CA ASP A 493 5.02 18.28 34.29
C ASP A 493 5.30 18.67 32.82
N LEU A 494 6.25 18.00 32.16
CA LEU A 494 6.45 18.16 30.71
C LEU A 494 5.25 17.62 29.93
N PHE A 495 4.70 16.47 30.35
CA PHE A 495 3.60 15.84 29.63
C PHE A 495 2.32 16.66 29.76
N GLU A 496 2.05 17.22 30.94
CA GLU A 496 0.93 18.16 31.15
C GLU A 496 1.07 19.41 30.25
N MET A 497 2.27 19.96 30.13
CA MET A 497 2.54 21.08 29.22
C MET A 497 2.31 20.71 27.75
N LEU A 498 2.81 19.55 27.30
CA LEU A 498 2.59 19.08 25.93
C LEU A 498 1.10 18.90 25.63
N CYS A 499 0.28 18.47 26.60
CA CYS A 499 -1.17 18.42 26.44
C CYS A 499 -1.77 19.79 26.13
N VAL A 500 -1.33 20.82 26.87
CA VAL A 500 -1.80 22.20 26.66
C VAL A 500 -1.41 22.68 25.26
N PHE A 501 -0.19 22.39 24.81
CA PHE A 501 0.28 22.76 23.48
C PHE A 501 -0.42 22.01 22.33
N LEU A 502 -0.77 20.74 22.51
CA LEU A 502 -1.60 20.01 21.53
C LEU A 502 -2.98 20.65 21.33
N GLY A 503 -3.51 21.34 22.33
CA GLY A 503 -4.76 22.08 22.22
C GLY A 503 -4.65 23.42 21.48
N SER A 504 -3.43 23.86 21.15
CA SER A 504 -3.16 25.16 20.52
C SER A 504 -3.06 25.05 19.00
N GLU A 505 -3.78 25.90 18.27
CA GLU A 505 -3.72 25.94 16.80
C GLU A 505 -2.35 26.36 16.24
N LEU A 506 -1.51 27.01 17.07
CA LEU A 506 -0.23 27.57 16.62
C LEU A 506 0.94 26.58 16.75
N VAL A 507 0.92 25.71 17.76
CA VAL A 507 2.09 24.88 18.15
C VAL A 507 1.76 23.38 18.30
N ALA A 508 0.57 22.96 17.88
CA ALA A 508 0.17 21.57 17.96
C ALA A 508 1.09 20.64 17.15
N GLU A 509 1.59 21.08 16.00
CA GLU A 509 2.51 20.31 15.16
C GLU A 509 3.83 20.03 15.88
N GLU A 510 4.48 21.05 16.43
CA GLU A 510 5.75 20.90 17.16
C GLU A 510 5.58 20.09 18.45
N ALA A 511 4.46 20.27 19.15
CA ALA A 511 4.13 19.46 20.32
C ALA A 511 3.90 17.98 19.95
N LEU A 512 3.26 17.73 18.81
CA LEU A 512 3.01 16.39 18.29
C LEU A 512 4.32 15.69 17.87
N ASN A 513 5.25 16.41 17.23
CA ASN A 513 6.59 15.91 16.90
C ASN A 513 7.34 15.42 18.16
N VAL A 514 7.33 16.22 19.22
CA VAL A 514 7.94 15.84 20.51
C VAL A 514 7.24 14.60 21.08
N LEU A 515 5.90 14.59 21.09
CA LEU A 515 5.13 13.50 21.67
C LEU A 515 5.28 12.19 20.90
N GLU A 516 5.45 12.24 19.58
CA GLU A 516 5.72 11.06 18.75
C GLU A 516 7.05 10.41 19.14
N VAL A 517 8.14 11.19 19.27
CA VAL A 517 9.43 10.69 19.75
C VAL A 517 9.28 10.05 21.12
N LEU A 518 8.57 10.71 22.04
CA LEU A 518 8.31 10.17 23.36
C LEU A 518 7.52 8.86 23.28
N SER A 519 6.47 8.76 22.47
CA SER A 519 5.60 7.59 22.34
C SER A 519 6.34 6.31 21.88
N ASN A 520 7.47 6.45 21.19
CA ASN A 520 8.30 5.33 20.76
C ASN A 520 9.13 4.70 21.89
N HIS A 521 9.10 5.28 23.10
CA HIS A 521 9.88 4.81 24.25
C HIS A 521 9.00 4.28 25.39
N PRO A 522 9.11 3.00 25.79
CA PRO A 522 8.21 2.40 26.80
C PRO A 522 8.16 3.13 28.15
N ASN A 523 9.29 3.68 28.60
CA ASN A 523 9.38 4.39 29.89
C ASN A 523 8.58 5.70 29.91
N SER A 524 8.35 6.34 28.75
CA SER A 524 7.55 7.56 28.67
C SER A 524 6.05 7.23 28.75
N LEU A 525 5.61 6.07 28.24
CA LEU A 525 4.20 5.71 28.15
C LEU A 525 3.53 5.64 29.52
N SER A 526 4.25 5.12 30.54
CA SER A 526 3.78 5.13 31.93
C SER A 526 3.49 6.53 32.49
N LYS A 527 4.14 7.56 31.92
CA LYS A 527 3.99 8.97 32.28
C LYS A 527 2.99 9.71 31.37
N ILE A 528 2.64 9.15 30.20
CA ILE A 528 1.68 9.71 29.23
C ILE A 528 0.25 9.15 29.44
N THR A 529 -0.10 8.77 30.66
CA THR A 529 -1.43 8.21 30.98
C THR A 529 -2.54 9.27 31.12
N SER A 530 -2.25 10.53 30.78
CA SER A 530 -3.20 11.62 30.91
C SER A 530 -4.33 11.47 29.88
N THR A 531 -5.55 11.30 30.38
CA THR A 531 -6.81 11.29 29.60
C THR A 531 -6.95 12.50 28.67
N SER A 532 -6.38 13.64 29.06
CA SER A 532 -6.32 14.86 28.26
C SER A 532 -5.48 14.69 26.98
N SER A 533 -4.30 14.04 27.04
CA SER A 533 -3.45 13.78 25.88
C SER A 533 -4.18 12.95 24.84
N LEU A 534 -4.77 11.84 25.28
CA LEU A 534 -5.48 10.91 24.40
C LEU A 534 -6.69 11.59 23.74
N SER A 535 -7.44 12.39 24.51
CA SER A 535 -8.58 13.16 23.97
C SER A 535 -8.15 14.21 22.95
N ALA A 536 -7.03 14.90 23.20
CA ALA A 536 -6.49 15.90 22.26
C ALA A 536 -6.01 15.23 20.96
N LEU A 537 -5.26 14.12 21.06
CA LEU A 537 -4.80 13.36 19.90
C LEU A 537 -5.95 12.79 19.08
N LEU A 538 -7.00 12.27 19.73
CA LEU A 538 -8.20 11.80 19.02
C LEU A 538 -8.87 12.93 18.25
N LYS A 539 -8.97 14.13 18.84
CA LYS A 539 -9.54 15.30 18.17
C LYS A 539 -8.72 15.72 16.95
N ILE A 540 -7.38 15.68 17.05
CA ILE A 540 -6.47 15.96 15.92
C ILE A 540 -6.64 14.91 14.84
N ALA A 541 -6.70 13.62 15.18
CA ALA A 541 -6.93 12.54 14.21
C ALA A 541 -8.29 12.67 13.48
N GLU A 542 -9.33 13.17 14.15
CA GLU A 542 -10.66 13.34 13.54
C GLU A 542 -10.82 14.59 12.67
N SER A 543 -10.15 15.69 13.03
CA SER A 543 -10.48 17.02 12.50
C SER A 543 -9.28 17.93 12.22
N GLY A 544 -8.06 17.45 12.42
CA GLY A 544 -6.82 18.17 12.11
C GLY A 544 -6.52 18.27 10.62
N ALA A 545 -5.44 18.96 10.26
CA ALA A 545 -4.90 18.95 8.90
C ALA A 545 -4.40 17.55 8.51
N GLU A 546 -4.43 17.19 7.22
CA GLU A 546 -4.12 15.82 6.75
C GLU A 546 -2.78 15.28 7.28
N HIS A 547 -1.71 16.09 7.24
CA HIS A 547 -0.38 15.69 7.76
C HIS A 547 -0.38 15.48 9.28
N LEU A 548 -1.15 16.26 10.04
CA LEU A 548 -1.28 16.11 11.50
C LEU A 548 -2.15 14.92 11.88
N GLN A 549 -3.15 14.58 11.06
CA GLN A 549 -4.01 13.42 11.31
C GLN A 549 -3.20 12.11 11.25
N GLU A 550 -2.39 11.93 10.22
CA GLU A 550 -1.54 10.74 10.09
C GLU A 550 -0.56 10.65 11.26
N GLN A 551 0.07 11.75 11.62
CA GLN A 551 1.02 11.80 12.73
C GLN A 551 0.36 11.52 14.09
N ALA A 552 -0.85 12.04 14.32
CA ALA A 552 -1.64 11.73 15.50
C ALA A 552 -1.99 10.23 15.55
N MET A 553 -2.35 9.63 14.41
CA MET A 553 -2.64 8.19 14.32
C MET A 553 -1.40 7.33 14.59
N ILE A 554 -0.21 7.73 14.10
CA ILE A 554 1.06 7.05 14.41
C ILE A 554 1.36 7.12 15.91
N THR A 555 1.22 8.31 16.50
CA THR A 555 1.47 8.54 17.93
C THR A 555 0.52 7.71 18.80
N LEU A 556 -0.77 7.71 18.49
CA LEU A 556 -1.78 6.88 19.18
C LEU A 556 -1.49 5.39 19.03
N LYS A 557 -1.10 4.94 17.83
CA LYS A 557 -0.70 3.54 17.58
C LYS A 557 0.48 3.15 18.46
N ASN A 558 1.52 3.98 18.55
CA ASN A 558 2.68 3.70 19.41
C ASN A 558 2.25 3.61 20.89
N MET A 559 1.45 4.55 21.36
CA MET A 559 0.92 4.57 22.74
C MET A 559 0.06 3.35 23.08
N SER A 560 -0.70 2.83 22.11
CA SER A 560 -1.52 1.61 22.30
C SER A 560 -0.70 0.35 22.63
N SER A 561 0.62 0.39 22.54
CA SER A 561 1.47 -0.74 22.96
C SER A 561 1.42 -0.99 24.48
N SER A 562 0.92 -0.04 25.29
CA SER A 562 0.70 -0.19 26.73
C SER A 562 -0.74 -0.57 27.04
N ASN A 563 -0.92 -1.63 27.85
CA ASN A 563 -2.24 -2.11 28.25
C ASN A 563 -2.98 -1.10 29.13
N GLU A 564 -2.27 -0.33 29.96
CA GLU A 564 -2.85 0.74 30.80
C GLU A 564 -3.48 1.83 29.92
N ILE A 565 -2.75 2.25 28.88
CA ILE A 565 -3.25 3.23 27.90
C ILE A 565 -4.42 2.65 27.11
N CYS A 566 -4.35 1.37 26.71
CA CYS A 566 -5.46 0.69 26.03
C CYS A 566 -6.76 0.75 26.84
N VAL A 567 -6.71 0.46 28.14
CA VAL A 567 -7.90 0.54 29.02
C VAL A 567 -8.49 1.95 29.03
N GLU A 568 -7.66 2.98 29.01
CA GLU A 568 -8.09 4.37 28.97
C GLU A 568 -8.66 4.78 27.61
N MET A 569 -8.02 4.37 26.51
CA MET A 569 -8.54 4.56 25.15
C MET A 569 -9.95 3.97 25.00
N VAL A 570 -10.20 2.78 25.57
CA VAL A 570 -11.54 2.19 25.59
C VAL A 570 -12.52 3.06 26.40
N SER A 571 -12.13 3.57 27.57
CA SER A 571 -12.96 4.48 28.38
C SER A 571 -13.36 5.75 27.61
N LEU A 572 -12.47 6.25 26.76
CA LEU A 572 -12.66 7.45 25.95
C LEU A 572 -13.45 7.20 24.65
N GLY A 573 -13.86 5.95 24.38
CA GLY A 573 -14.67 5.61 23.21
C GLY A 573 -13.90 5.52 21.90
N PHE A 574 -12.59 5.22 21.95
CA PHE A 574 -11.75 5.10 20.76
C PHE A 574 -12.26 4.04 19.79
N VAL A 575 -12.77 2.91 20.28
CA VAL A 575 -13.19 1.76 19.44
C VAL A 575 -14.17 2.20 18.36
N HIS A 576 -15.20 2.98 18.69
CA HIS A 576 -16.16 3.50 17.72
C HIS A 576 -15.50 4.37 16.64
N LYS A 577 -14.50 5.17 17.01
CA LYS A 577 -13.78 6.04 16.06
C LYS A 577 -12.83 5.25 15.18
N LEU A 578 -12.10 4.29 15.77
CA LEU A 578 -11.26 3.36 15.03
C LEU A 578 -12.06 2.55 14.00
N THR A 579 -13.28 2.11 14.33
CA THR A 579 -14.19 1.47 13.35
C THR A 579 -14.44 2.37 12.15
N SER A 580 -14.70 3.67 12.35
CA SER A 580 -14.88 4.61 11.25
C SER A 580 -13.61 4.87 10.43
N PHE A 581 -12.44 4.80 11.08
CA PHE A 581 -11.14 4.96 10.42
C PHE A 581 -10.70 3.71 9.65
N LEU A 582 -11.17 2.50 10.01
CA LEU A 582 -10.93 1.28 9.22
C LEU A 582 -11.47 1.40 7.79
N GLN A 583 -12.57 2.13 7.60
CA GLN A 583 -13.16 2.37 6.28
C GLN A 583 -12.35 3.36 5.43
N GLN A 584 -11.34 4.02 6.02
CA GLN A 584 -10.47 4.96 5.34
C GLN A 584 -9.12 4.31 5.04
N ASN A 585 -8.79 4.12 3.76
CA ASN A 585 -7.55 3.44 3.34
C ASN A 585 -6.26 4.02 3.96
N VAL A 586 -6.22 5.31 4.28
CA VAL A 586 -5.04 5.98 4.84
C VAL A 586 -4.81 5.58 6.31
N PHE A 587 -5.88 5.37 7.07
CA PHE A 587 -5.82 5.12 8.51
C PHE A 587 -6.07 3.66 8.89
N SER A 588 -6.58 2.85 7.96
CA SER A 588 -6.90 1.42 8.14
C SER A 588 -5.79 0.65 8.84
N LYS A 589 -4.55 0.71 8.33
CA LYS A 589 -3.38 0.07 8.94
C LYS A 589 -3.15 0.49 10.40
N HIS A 590 -3.22 1.78 10.71
CA HIS A 590 -2.99 2.28 12.07
C HIS A 590 -4.12 1.84 13.02
N SER A 591 -5.36 1.90 12.54
CA SER A 591 -6.55 1.51 13.29
C SER A 591 -6.60 0.04 13.63
N ILE A 592 -6.29 -0.85 12.68
CA ILE A 592 -6.34 -2.30 12.94
C ILE A 592 -5.27 -2.73 13.94
N ILE A 593 -4.08 -2.12 13.91
CA ILE A 593 -3.03 -2.37 14.91
C ILE A 593 -3.48 -1.90 16.30
N MET A 594 -4.09 -0.72 16.41
CA MET A 594 -4.64 -0.25 17.69
C MET A 594 -5.74 -1.17 18.21
N LEU A 595 -6.68 -1.60 17.38
CA LEU A 595 -7.74 -2.54 17.76
C LEU A 595 -7.17 -3.87 18.26
N LYS A 596 -6.14 -4.39 17.60
CA LYS A 596 -5.39 -5.57 18.08
C LYS A 596 -4.82 -5.36 19.46
N ASN A 597 -4.14 -4.23 19.69
CA ASN A 597 -3.55 -3.95 20.99
C ASN A 597 -4.63 -3.77 22.08
N LEU A 598 -5.77 -3.18 21.75
CA LEU A 598 -6.90 -3.04 22.68
C LEU A 598 -7.46 -4.40 23.10
N CYS A 599 -7.53 -5.38 22.18
CA CYS A 599 -7.98 -6.75 22.45
C CYS A 599 -7.07 -7.54 23.42
N ASN A 600 -5.86 -7.06 23.71
CA ASN A 600 -5.04 -7.62 24.80
C ASN A 600 -5.65 -7.39 26.19
N THR A 601 -6.63 -6.50 26.29
CA THR A 601 -7.36 -6.22 27.53
C THR A 601 -8.80 -6.74 27.43
N GLU A 602 -9.33 -7.28 28.52
CA GLU A 602 -10.73 -7.76 28.54
C GLU A 602 -11.73 -6.64 28.22
N LYS A 603 -11.46 -5.43 28.74
CA LYS A 603 -12.29 -4.25 28.45
C LYS A 603 -12.29 -3.90 26.96
N GLY A 604 -11.15 -4.03 26.28
CA GLY A 604 -11.04 -3.82 24.84
C GLY A 604 -11.78 -4.87 24.04
N ARG A 605 -11.66 -6.16 24.39
CA ARG A 605 -12.41 -7.24 23.72
C ARG A 605 -13.92 -7.03 23.79
N VAL A 606 -14.46 -6.77 24.99
CA VAL A 606 -15.89 -6.49 25.18
C VAL A 606 -16.32 -5.29 24.35
N CYS A 607 -15.53 -4.20 24.36
CA CYS A 607 -15.89 -3.02 23.60
C CYS A 607 -15.85 -3.24 22.08
N VAL A 608 -14.88 -4.01 21.57
CA VAL A 608 -14.79 -4.37 20.14
C VAL A 608 -15.98 -5.21 19.69
N THR A 609 -16.45 -6.14 20.52
CA THR A 609 -17.59 -7.02 20.18
C THR A 609 -18.95 -6.34 20.36
N GLU A 610 -19.06 -5.37 21.28
CA GLU A 610 -20.29 -4.60 21.48
C GLU A 610 -20.43 -3.39 20.53
N THR A 611 -19.33 -2.92 19.93
CA THR A 611 -19.36 -1.76 19.03
C THR A 611 -19.98 -2.16 17.68
N PRO A 612 -21.11 -1.55 17.27
CA PRO A 612 -21.81 -1.94 16.06
C PRO A 612 -20.95 -1.81 14.79
N GLY A 613 -20.87 -2.89 14.01
CA GLY A 613 -20.14 -2.92 12.75
C GLY A 613 -18.62 -2.96 12.87
N CYS A 614 -18.07 -3.04 14.10
CA CYS A 614 -16.63 -3.17 14.31
C CYS A 614 -16.13 -4.54 13.84
N LEU A 615 -16.79 -5.63 14.24
CA LEU A 615 -16.43 -6.99 13.79
C LEU A 615 -16.60 -7.15 12.28
N ALA A 616 -17.68 -6.60 11.71
CA ALA A 616 -17.88 -6.58 10.26
C ALA A 616 -16.74 -5.85 9.53
N SER A 617 -16.32 -4.67 10.01
CA SER A 617 -15.22 -3.91 9.42
C SER A 617 -13.86 -4.63 9.55
N ILE A 618 -13.64 -5.37 10.64
CA ILE A 618 -12.45 -6.21 10.82
C ILE A 618 -12.50 -7.41 9.86
N ALA A 619 -13.66 -8.05 9.71
CA ALA A 619 -13.84 -9.18 8.80
C ALA A 619 -13.65 -8.79 7.33
N GLU A 620 -14.08 -7.58 6.93
CA GLU A 620 -13.84 -7.04 5.57
C GLU A 620 -12.33 -6.95 5.24
N LEU A 621 -11.46 -6.71 6.24
CA LEU A 621 -10.01 -6.66 6.04
C LEU A 621 -9.37 -8.03 5.77
N LEU A 622 -10.09 -9.14 5.96
CA LEU A 622 -9.64 -10.46 5.51
C LEU A 622 -9.54 -10.53 3.98
N ASP A 623 -10.25 -9.65 3.26
CA ASP A 623 -10.15 -9.51 1.81
C ASP A 623 -9.16 -8.40 1.38
N SER A 624 -8.42 -7.80 2.32
CA SER A 624 -7.42 -6.77 2.02
C SER A 624 -6.23 -7.34 1.22
N ASN A 625 -5.67 -6.51 0.35
CA ASN A 625 -4.43 -6.84 -0.37
C ASN A 625 -3.16 -6.49 0.43
N VAL A 626 -3.32 -5.86 1.60
CA VAL A 626 -2.22 -5.49 2.49
C VAL A 626 -2.02 -6.62 3.51
N SER A 627 -0.91 -7.35 3.40
CA SER A 627 -0.63 -8.53 4.26
C SER A 627 -0.73 -8.19 5.75
N GLU A 628 -0.20 -7.02 6.14
CA GLU A 628 -0.19 -6.58 7.54
C GLU A 628 -1.61 -6.30 8.07
N GLU A 629 -2.51 -5.73 7.28
CA GLU A 629 -3.90 -5.50 7.72
C GLU A 629 -4.64 -6.83 7.88
N LEU A 630 -4.47 -7.73 6.90
CA LEU A 630 -5.06 -9.06 6.88
C LEU A 630 -4.58 -9.91 8.07
N GLU A 631 -3.27 -9.93 8.32
CA GLU A 631 -2.68 -10.68 9.43
C GLU A 631 -3.13 -10.13 10.79
N ASN A 632 -3.24 -8.81 10.94
CA ASN A 632 -3.78 -8.21 12.16
C ASN A 632 -5.28 -8.49 12.33
N ALA A 633 -6.06 -8.50 11.26
CA ALA A 633 -7.48 -8.87 11.31
C ALA A 633 -7.67 -10.34 11.75
N ILE A 634 -6.91 -11.28 11.17
CA ILE A 634 -6.90 -12.69 11.59
C ILE A 634 -6.51 -12.79 13.07
N SER A 635 -5.46 -12.09 13.47
CA SER A 635 -4.98 -12.09 14.86
C SER A 635 -6.05 -11.62 15.85
N ILE A 636 -6.82 -10.57 15.51
CA ILE A 636 -7.91 -10.08 16.36
C ILE A 636 -9.04 -11.10 16.46
N LEU A 637 -9.51 -11.60 15.32
CA LEU A 637 -10.64 -12.53 15.28
C LEU A 637 -10.30 -13.83 15.99
N LEU A 638 -9.09 -14.37 15.78
CA LEU A 638 -8.60 -15.55 16.49
C LEU A 638 -8.50 -15.30 18.00
N GLN A 639 -7.94 -14.16 18.42
CA GLN A 639 -7.86 -13.80 19.83
C GLN A 639 -9.23 -13.72 20.50
N LEU A 640 -10.25 -13.21 19.80
CA LEU A 640 -11.61 -13.18 20.31
C LEU A 640 -12.21 -14.60 20.39
N CYS A 641 -12.13 -15.38 19.31
CA CYS A 641 -12.74 -16.71 19.24
C CYS A 641 -12.11 -17.72 20.21
N VAL A 642 -10.80 -17.61 20.49
CA VAL A 642 -10.13 -18.50 21.46
C VAL A 642 -10.49 -18.16 22.91
N GLU A 643 -10.83 -16.91 23.21
CA GLU A 643 -11.12 -16.47 24.58
C GLU A 643 -12.52 -16.90 25.05
N LYS A 644 -13.54 -16.76 24.19
CA LYS A 644 -14.95 -17.05 24.53
C LYS A 644 -15.74 -17.50 23.32
N ILE A 645 -16.55 -18.55 23.50
CA ILE A 645 -17.43 -19.06 22.45
C ILE A 645 -18.50 -18.05 22.03
N GLU A 646 -18.97 -17.20 22.95
CA GLU A 646 -19.90 -16.12 22.65
C GLU A 646 -19.35 -15.15 21.62
N TYR A 647 -18.02 -14.94 21.58
CA TYR A 647 -17.39 -14.11 20.56
C TYR A 647 -17.37 -14.80 19.19
N CYS A 648 -17.24 -16.13 19.13
CA CYS A 648 -17.36 -16.89 17.87
C CYS A 648 -18.73 -16.65 17.22
N TYR A 649 -19.82 -16.79 17.99
CA TYR A 649 -21.18 -16.53 17.49
C TYR A 649 -21.33 -15.11 16.92
N LEU A 650 -20.76 -14.10 17.60
CA LEU A 650 -20.78 -12.72 17.12
C LEU A 650 -19.98 -12.54 15.83
N VAL A 651 -18.81 -13.17 15.73
CA VAL A 651 -17.94 -13.13 14.55
C VAL A 651 -18.62 -13.78 13.35
N VAL A 652 -19.28 -14.93 13.51
CA VAL A 652 -20.05 -15.61 12.45
C VAL A 652 -21.24 -14.76 12.01
N ARG A 653 -21.96 -14.18 12.97
CA ARG A 653 -23.17 -13.39 12.70
C ARG A 653 -22.88 -12.08 11.98
N GLU A 654 -21.79 -11.39 12.34
CA GLU A 654 -21.43 -10.08 11.77
C GLU A 654 -20.46 -10.16 10.58
N GLY A 655 -19.65 -11.21 10.51
CA GLY A 655 -18.65 -11.44 9.47
C GLY A 655 -19.24 -12.00 8.19
N LEU A 656 -19.59 -11.12 7.24
CA LEU A 656 -20.04 -11.55 5.91
C LEU A 656 -18.93 -12.34 5.21
N ASN A 657 -19.27 -13.54 4.70
CA ASN A 657 -18.37 -14.38 3.91
C ASN A 657 -17.09 -14.86 4.63
N ILE A 658 -17.05 -14.80 5.97
CA ILE A 658 -15.85 -15.09 6.77
C ILE A 658 -15.22 -16.46 6.44
N TYR A 659 -16.02 -17.53 6.37
CA TYR A 659 -15.54 -18.87 6.00
C TYR A 659 -14.89 -18.91 4.62
N SER A 660 -15.48 -18.20 3.65
CA SER A 660 -14.94 -18.19 2.29
C SER A 660 -13.62 -17.43 2.20
N SER A 661 -13.49 -16.31 2.91
CA SER A 661 -12.25 -15.52 2.98
C SER A 661 -11.16 -16.31 3.70
N LEU A 662 -11.46 -16.93 4.85
CA LEU A 662 -10.51 -17.75 5.60
C LEU A 662 -10.07 -18.99 4.82
N LEU A 663 -10.97 -19.67 4.11
CA LEU A 663 -10.62 -20.81 3.26
C LEU A 663 -9.71 -20.40 2.09
N LEU A 664 -9.93 -19.21 1.52
CA LEU A 664 -9.04 -18.66 0.48
C LEU A 664 -7.66 -18.33 1.04
N ILE A 665 -7.59 -17.77 2.25
CA ILE A 665 -6.34 -17.40 2.93
C ILE A 665 -5.57 -18.66 3.35
N SER A 666 -6.20 -19.64 3.98
CA SER A 666 -5.58 -20.92 4.38
C SER A 666 -4.89 -21.63 3.20
N ASN A 667 -5.44 -21.48 1.99
CA ASN A 667 -4.86 -22.07 0.78
C ASN A 667 -3.79 -21.20 0.08
N ASN A 668 -3.83 -19.87 0.24
CA ASN A 668 -3.08 -18.95 -0.64
C ASN A 668 -2.34 -17.80 0.08
N GLY A 669 -2.47 -17.65 1.38
CA GLY A 669 -1.87 -16.57 2.19
C GLY A 669 -0.37 -16.73 2.44
N THR A 670 0.20 -15.83 3.24
CA THR A 670 1.52 -15.99 3.88
C THR A 670 1.48 -17.16 4.86
N GLU A 671 2.63 -17.71 5.26
CA GLU A 671 2.64 -18.87 6.15
C GLU A 671 1.96 -18.53 7.49
N GLU A 672 2.21 -17.33 8.01
CA GLU A 672 1.57 -16.78 9.20
C GLU A 672 0.06 -16.63 9.03
N ALA A 673 -0.40 -16.04 7.93
CA ALA A 673 -1.82 -15.88 7.65
C ALA A 673 -2.54 -17.23 7.44
N LYS A 674 -1.87 -18.23 6.86
CA LYS A 674 -2.44 -19.57 6.68
C LYS A 674 -2.67 -20.26 8.01
N VAL A 675 -1.67 -20.24 8.89
CA VAL A 675 -1.76 -20.84 10.21
C VAL A 675 -2.89 -20.18 10.99
N GLY A 676 -2.89 -18.84 11.06
CA GLY A 676 -3.95 -18.11 11.76
C GLY A 676 -5.35 -18.33 11.17
N ALA A 677 -5.48 -18.40 9.85
CA ALA A 677 -6.77 -18.66 9.20
C ALA A 677 -7.27 -20.09 9.44
N SER A 678 -6.38 -21.08 9.44
CA SER A 678 -6.73 -22.48 9.75
C SER A 678 -7.13 -22.66 11.20
N GLU A 679 -6.43 -22.02 12.13
CA GLU A 679 -6.80 -22.05 13.55
C GLU A 679 -8.13 -21.35 13.82
N LEU A 680 -8.38 -20.22 13.15
CA LEU A 680 -9.65 -19.51 13.25
C LEU A 680 -10.80 -20.31 12.66
N LEU A 681 -10.62 -20.98 11.51
CA LEU A 681 -11.62 -21.89 10.95
C LEU A 681 -11.99 -22.99 11.95
N ARG A 682 -11.00 -23.64 12.54
CA ARG A 682 -11.24 -24.68 13.56
C ARG A 682 -12.05 -24.14 14.74
N ALA A 683 -11.71 -22.95 15.25
CA ALA A 683 -12.42 -22.34 16.36
C ALA A 683 -13.87 -21.92 16.02
N LEU A 684 -14.16 -21.67 14.74
CA LEU A 684 -15.52 -21.35 14.27
C LEU A 684 -16.32 -22.60 13.89
N GLU A 685 -15.68 -23.67 13.44
CA GLU A 685 -16.31 -24.96 13.12
C GLU A 685 -16.79 -25.68 14.40
N GLU A 686 -16.05 -25.57 15.51
CA GLU A 686 -16.47 -26.08 16.83
C GLU A 686 -17.82 -25.48 17.30
N VAL A 687 -18.20 -24.31 16.78
CA VAL A 687 -19.46 -23.64 17.12
C VAL A 687 -20.63 -24.15 16.29
N GLU A 688 -20.41 -24.52 15.02
CA GLU A 688 -21.45 -25.10 14.18
C GLU A 688 -21.85 -26.50 14.69
N GLU A 689 -20.88 -27.28 15.20
CA GLU A 689 -21.14 -28.60 15.78
C GLU A 689 -21.97 -28.52 17.08
N GLU A 690 -21.74 -27.51 17.95
CA GLU A 690 -22.52 -27.32 19.18
C GLU A 690 -23.96 -26.82 18.92
N GLU A 691 -24.19 -25.97 17.91
CA GLU A 691 -25.55 -25.56 17.52
C GLU A 691 -26.38 -26.74 16.97
N GLU A 692 -25.77 -27.62 16.18
CA GLU A 692 -26.42 -28.82 15.65
C GLU A 692 -26.79 -29.81 16.77
N GLU A 693 -25.94 -29.99 17.79
CA GLU A 693 -26.22 -30.85 18.95
C GLU A 693 -27.32 -30.27 19.88
N GLU A 694 -27.37 -28.95 20.08
CA GLU A 694 -28.43 -28.30 20.86
C GLU A 694 -29.79 -28.32 20.16
N GLU A 695 -29.84 -28.15 18.82
CA GLU A 695 -31.08 -28.28 18.03
C GLU A 695 -31.60 -29.72 17.98
N GLU A 696 -30.72 -30.74 17.92
CA GLU A 696 -31.14 -32.14 17.98
C GLU A 696 -31.68 -32.53 19.37
N SER A 697 -31.09 -32.01 20.45
CA SER A 697 -31.51 -32.30 21.83
C SER A 697 -32.83 -31.66 22.28
N SER A 698 -33.30 -30.64 21.56
CA SER A 698 -34.49 -29.84 21.92
C SER A 698 -35.78 -30.24 21.19
N THR A 699 -35.76 -31.32 20.40
CA THR A 699 -36.97 -31.92 19.82
C THR A 699 -37.75 -32.76 20.84
N PRO A 700 -39.07 -32.54 21.06
CA PRO A 700 -39.85 -33.37 21.97
C PRO A 700 -40.06 -34.77 21.35
N GLN A 701 -39.44 -35.80 21.95
CA GLN A 701 -39.68 -37.20 21.58
C GLN A 701 -41.13 -37.60 21.93
N GLU A 702 -41.95 -37.93 20.93
CA GLU A 702 -43.13 -38.77 21.13
C GLU A 702 -42.65 -40.18 21.52
N GLU A 703 -42.86 -40.55 22.78
CA GLU A 703 -42.53 -41.87 23.31
C GLU A 703 -43.34 -42.98 22.61
N ALA A 704 -42.67 -43.74 21.74
CA ALA A 704 -43.15 -45.05 21.30
C ALA A 704 -42.69 -46.12 22.30
N THR A 705 -43.49 -46.34 23.35
CA THR A 705 -43.34 -47.52 24.23
C THR A 705 -43.63 -48.80 23.46
N THR A 706 -42.66 -49.70 23.34
CA THR A 706 -42.90 -51.10 22.94
C THR A 706 -42.63 -52.02 24.14
N SER A 707 -43.69 -52.41 24.85
CA SER A 707 -43.66 -53.51 25.83
C SER A 707 -44.32 -54.76 25.25
N GLN A 708 -43.64 -55.88 25.41
CA GLN A 708 -44.03 -57.21 24.92
C GLN A 708 -45.26 -57.77 25.64
N VAL A 709 -46.17 -58.33 24.84
CA VAL A 709 -46.98 -59.55 25.03
C VAL A 709 -47.65 -59.78 26.39
N VAL A 710 -48.99 -59.75 26.44
CA VAL A 710 -49.84 -60.91 26.86
C VAL A 710 -51.21 -60.89 26.14
N VAL A 711 -51.54 -62.08 25.62
CA VAL A 711 -52.75 -62.65 25.01
C VAL A 711 -54.13 -62.22 25.56
N ALA A 712 -54.93 -61.59 24.67
CA ALA A 712 -56.32 -61.86 24.19
C ALA A 712 -57.51 -62.13 25.19
N PRO A 713 -58.81 -62.12 24.76
CA PRO A 713 -59.36 -61.93 23.41
C PRO A 713 -60.73 -61.15 23.29
N VAL A 714 -61.22 -61.03 22.03
CA VAL A 714 -62.63 -60.85 21.55
C VAL A 714 -63.26 -59.45 21.82
N THR A 715 -63.87 -58.70 20.89
CA THR A 715 -64.87 -59.08 19.85
C THR A 715 -65.15 -57.85 18.94
N TYR A 716 -65.19 -58.08 17.62
CA TYR A 716 -66.04 -57.48 16.57
C TYR A 716 -66.75 -56.12 16.80
N GLN A 717 -66.51 -55.13 15.91
CA GLN A 717 -67.39 -54.78 14.77
C GLN A 717 -66.93 -53.48 14.07
N GLU A 718 -66.68 -53.60 12.76
CA GLU A 718 -66.69 -52.56 11.71
C GLU A 718 -68.13 -52.00 11.49
N PRO A 719 -68.37 -51.04 10.56
CA PRO A 719 -67.68 -49.78 10.23
C PRO A 719 -68.74 -48.66 9.99
N VAL A 720 -68.43 -47.67 9.12
CA VAL A 720 -69.32 -46.75 8.34
C VAL A 720 -69.39 -45.30 8.89
N VAL A 721 -69.15 -44.21 8.14
CA VAL A 721 -68.79 -43.94 6.73
C VAL A 721 -68.45 -42.43 6.57
N THR A 722 -67.85 -42.09 5.42
CA THR A 722 -67.79 -40.79 4.70
C THR A 722 -66.79 -39.69 5.10
N ALA A 723 -65.77 -39.55 4.24
CA ALA A 723 -65.17 -38.28 3.79
C ALA A 723 -66.15 -37.54 2.82
N PRO A 724 -65.87 -36.34 2.22
CA PRO A 724 -64.58 -35.63 2.12
C PRO A 724 -64.58 -34.06 2.07
N SER A 725 -63.42 -33.46 2.44
CA SER A 725 -62.71 -32.33 1.76
C SER A 725 -63.32 -30.87 1.74
N PRO A 726 -62.61 -29.82 1.24
CA PRO A 726 -61.28 -29.27 1.61
C PRO A 726 -61.21 -27.70 1.60
N LYS A 727 -59.98 -27.12 1.80
CA LYS A 727 -59.40 -25.84 1.27
C LYS A 727 -59.37 -24.53 2.10
N LYS A 728 -58.12 -24.03 2.24
CA LYS A 728 -57.54 -22.70 1.85
C LYS A 728 -57.36 -21.54 2.87
N SER A 729 -56.11 -21.00 2.84
CA SER A 729 -55.65 -19.57 2.91
C SER A 729 -55.87 -18.77 4.20
N GLY A 730 -55.01 -17.84 4.67
CA GLY A 730 -53.79 -17.18 4.20
C GLY A 730 -53.44 -15.97 5.11
N LEU A 731 -52.47 -15.15 4.67
CA LEU A 731 -52.03 -13.81 5.15
C LEU A 731 -51.03 -13.68 6.32
N PHE A 732 -49.84 -13.12 6.00
CA PHE A 732 -48.99 -12.35 6.92
C PHE A 732 -48.71 -10.96 6.31
N GLY A 733 -48.90 -9.92 7.12
CA GLY A 733 -48.53 -8.53 6.83
C GLY A 733 -47.77 -7.94 8.01
N PHE A 734 -46.59 -7.37 7.73
CA PHE A 734 -45.73 -6.67 8.68
C PHE A 734 -46.10 -5.17 8.79
N ARG A 735 -46.00 -4.59 9.99
CA ARG A 735 -45.61 -3.18 10.18
C ARG A 735 -45.06 -2.85 11.57
N PHE A 736 -43.99 -2.05 11.52
CA PHE A 736 -43.14 -1.45 12.55
C PHE A 736 -43.86 -0.62 13.63
N ILE A 737 -43.25 -0.53 14.83
CA ILE A 737 -43.55 0.49 15.87
C ILE A 737 -42.25 1.20 16.31
N LEU A 738 -42.19 2.51 16.04
CA LEU A 738 -41.29 3.48 16.66
C LEU A 738 -41.80 3.88 18.06
N LYS A 739 -40.92 3.99 19.06
CA LYS A 739 -41.22 4.68 20.33
C LYS A 739 -40.30 5.89 20.54
N LYS A 740 -40.93 7.08 20.62
CA LYS A 740 -40.34 8.33 21.10
C LYS A 740 -40.25 8.35 22.64
N LYS A 741 -39.11 8.79 23.18
CA LYS A 741 -38.90 9.15 24.60
C LYS A 741 -39.62 10.47 24.93
N LYS A 742 -40.25 10.52 26.11
CA LYS A 742 -40.90 11.70 26.70
C LYS A 742 -39.99 12.27 27.79
N ILE A 743 -39.73 13.57 27.70
CA ILE A 743 -39.16 14.42 28.76
C ILE A 743 -40.27 14.78 29.75
N LYS A 744 -39.96 14.86 31.05
CA LYS A 744 -40.76 15.64 32.00
C LYS A 744 -39.84 16.35 33.00
N SER A 745 -39.99 17.67 32.97
CA SER A 745 -39.89 18.68 34.05
C SER A 745 -38.71 18.58 35.01
#